data_AF-A0A085M0D2-F1
#
_entry.id   AF-A0A085M0D2-F1
#
_cell.length_a   1.000
_cell.length_b   1.000
_cell.length_c   1.000
_cell.angle_alpha   90.00
_cell.angle_beta   90.00
_cell.angle_gamma   90.00
#
_symmetry.space_group_name_H-M   'P 1'
#
loop_
_entity.id
_entity.type
_entity.pdbx_description
1 polymer ?
#
loop_
_entity_poly.entity_id
_entity_poly.type
_entity_poly.pdbx_seq_one_letter_code
_entity_poly.pdbx_strand_id
1 'polypeptide(L)'
;MSYSHWFIPWRRDRRRWLCVVRGWNREIESTLRGVGSDLRLLLVTGGTMKTSIYVGADTEKTVVNLSGEPLQQNETRVLAKGLNFVPTPKNVPLLDIITSAEACLGPQVPRGKAAEIRGALLDILSRSNHKAASNTTAEERRILKRLRQRTDLVITKADKGNVVVLLHKGTYLEKMNELLKSDIYTPIAEDPTDVVRKTLISLLQYFEHETDDTQLPKIRNYIHYICNSQCPEIYGLPKIHKPGVPLRPVKIIMPLTGNRTSSVKNSRQFCAEIKMITLRPSDILVSYDVKDLFTSIPMDITLNALENLLDKDSTLSQRTSLKAFHVKKLVSFCMKEANYFRFGEQCFMQNSGAPMGSSLSPVLAEVFMEHLEEIAFSTANESIVPVLFKRYVDDVFAITKSGEDEAFLNHLNSLFPACISFTIEKEEDGRLPFLDALIIKEGDRLKTTVYRKPTHSDRYLHFSSHHPRSVMRGVISGMVERARAICDEEFLAKELGHIKTTFFSNGYPAALISSATTHATARPEEHVPSPTAPLLILPYYNGLGEKIKRMGRTVGFQVYFKSAASVRSIVRNDKVRMAPNEKPGVIYEILCTCSASYIGETGNSLSHRYEQHLNCLNRYKNALDDQRGLGIKRRGRPRKLQPNEAMDEAIKASAIVEHASRCDGQMHPNVIANEPDFRLRKIKEALYIRHNVVINRDKGQRHLDQGRYRGQRHLDQPNYAKSVMLNNNRLTYFFPIKTDFLSVPLIRALMTERVSSESSAQ
;
A
#
# COMPACT_ATOMS: atom_id res chain seq x y z
N MET A 1 -40.38 -0.28 48.38
CA MET A 1 -40.94 1.02 48.80
C MET A 1 -39.89 2.10 48.55
N SER A 2 -40.29 3.11 47.77
CA SER A 2 -39.80 4.50 47.66
C SER A 2 -38.30 4.80 47.54
N TYR A 3 -37.96 5.32 46.35
CA TYR A 3 -36.83 6.19 46.04
C TYR A 3 -36.82 7.46 46.90
N SER A 4 -35.62 7.99 47.16
CA SER A 4 -35.41 9.44 47.32
C SER A 4 -34.01 9.81 46.82
N HIS A 5 -33.95 10.22 45.56
CA HIS A 5 -32.82 10.92 44.95
C HIS A 5 -32.61 12.27 45.61
N TRP A 6 -31.37 12.59 45.98
CA TRP A 6 -30.97 13.97 46.25
C TRP A 6 -30.06 14.42 45.11
N PHE A 7 -30.65 15.12 44.13
CA PHE A 7 -29.92 15.96 43.18
C PHE A 7 -29.67 17.32 43.86
N ILE A 8 -28.42 17.77 43.94
CA ILE A 8 -28.08 19.16 44.28
C ILE A 8 -27.84 19.91 42.96
N PRO A 9 -28.59 20.99 42.63
CA PRO A 9 -28.32 21.79 41.45
C PRO A 9 -27.39 22.99 41.74
N TRP A 10 -26.44 23.18 40.83
CA TRP A 10 -25.95 24.48 40.29
C TRP A 10 -24.93 25.33 41.07
N ARG A 11 -23.74 25.54 40.47
CA ARG A 11 -23.33 26.86 39.91
C ARG A 11 -22.19 26.72 38.89
N ARG A 12 -22.28 27.60 37.89
CA ARG A 12 -21.45 27.71 36.69
C ARG A 12 -20.13 28.42 37.03
N ASP A 13 -19.03 27.69 37.15
CA ASP A 13 -17.72 28.21 36.75
C ASP A 13 -16.74 27.10 36.31
N ARG A 14 -15.78 27.50 35.49
CA ARG A 14 -15.06 26.74 34.47
C ARG A 14 -14.18 25.57 34.98
N ARG A 15 -14.23 24.44 34.25
CA ARG A 15 -13.19 23.39 34.05
C ARG A 15 -12.86 22.36 35.15
N ARG A 16 -13.81 21.53 35.60
CA ARG A 16 -13.59 20.13 36.10
C ARG A 16 -14.93 19.47 36.44
N TRP A 17 -15.07 18.16 36.18
CA TRP A 17 -16.25 17.37 36.58
C TRP A 17 -15.83 16.35 37.65
N LEU A 18 -16.56 16.30 38.77
CA LEU A 18 -16.40 15.29 39.82
C LEU A 18 -17.78 14.64 40.04
N CYS A 19 -17.85 13.31 40.03
CA CYS A 19 -19.08 12.57 40.32
C CYS A 19 -18.78 11.53 41.41
N VAL A 20 -19.59 11.52 42.47
CA VAL A 20 -19.47 10.58 43.61
C VAL A 20 -20.76 9.75 43.65
N VAL A 21 -20.67 8.42 43.55
CA VAL A 21 -21.84 7.52 43.55
C VAL A 21 -21.63 6.35 44.50
N ARG A 22 -22.63 6.02 45.32
CA ARG A 22 -22.63 4.94 46.34
C ARG A 22 -23.43 3.69 45.91
N GLY A 23 -23.33 3.26 44.65
CA GLY A 23 -23.95 2.02 44.18
C GLY A 23 -24.07 1.91 42.66
N TRP A 24 -23.94 0.68 42.14
CA TRP A 24 -23.92 0.35 40.71
C TRP A 24 -25.30 -0.14 40.23
N ASN A 25 -25.89 0.49 39.20
CA ASN A 25 -27.09 0.01 38.49
C ASN A 25 -26.95 0.27 36.97
N ARG A 26 -27.64 -0.53 36.14
CA ARG A 26 -27.64 -0.55 34.66
C ARG A 26 -27.98 0.79 33.99
N GLU A 27 -28.63 1.75 34.67
CA GLU A 27 -28.90 3.10 34.12
C GLU A 27 -27.67 4.02 34.08
N ILE A 28 -26.66 3.79 34.94
CA ILE A 28 -25.41 4.59 34.97
C ILE A 28 -24.49 4.21 33.79
N GLU A 29 -24.55 2.96 33.35
CA GLU A 29 -23.76 2.42 32.23
C GLU A 29 -24.16 2.98 30.85
N SER A 30 -25.42 3.40 30.65
CA SER A 30 -25.87 3.98 29.38
C SER A 30 -25.39 5.44 29.25
N THR A 31 -25.31 6.15 30.36
CA THR A 31 -24.92 7.56 30.45
C THR A 31 -23.40 7.76 30.26
N LEU A 32 -22.57 6.81 30.68
CA LEU A 32 -21.10 6.82 30.50
C LEU A 32 -20.62 6.48 29.08
N ARG A 33 -21.48 5.89 28.22
CA ARG A 33 -21.10 5.46 26.86
C ARG A 33 -21.11 6.59 25.81
N GLY A 34 -21.60 7.79 26.17
CA GLY A 34 -21.72 8.94 25.25
C GLY A 34 -20.63 10.01 25.34
N VAL A 35 -19.73 9.97 26.35
CA VAL A 35 -18.84 11.10 26.65
C VAL A 35 -17.37 10.72 26.40
N GLY A 36 -16.75 11.43 25.45
CA GLY A 36 -15.34 11.25 25.09
C GLY A 36 -14.33 11.63 26.18
N SER A 37 -13.23 10.86 26.18
CA SER A 37 -11.85 11.10 26.64
C SER A 37 -11.46 11.79 27.95
N ASP A 38 -12.29 12.44 28.77
CA ASP A 38 -11.77 13.14 29.96
C ASP A 38 -12.61 12.98 31.25
N LEU A 39 -12.70 11.77 31.80
CA LEU A 39 -13.28 11.53 33.14
C LEU A 39 -12.32 10.73 34.03
N ARG A 40 -11.98 11.26 35.22
CA ARG A 40 -11.37 10.51 36.34
C ARG A 40 -12.49 10.14 37.32
N LEU A 41 -12.71 8.85 37.54
CA LEU A 41 -13.63 8.33 38.56
C LEU A 41 -12.88 8.08 39.87
N LEU A 42 -13.40 8.61 40.97
CA LEU A 42 -12.91 8.40 42.33
C LEU A 42 -13.93 7.54 43.07
N LEU A 43 -13.53 6.33 43.45
CA LEU A 43 -14.34 5.41 44.24
C LEU A 43 -13.69 5.29 45.62
N VAL A 44 -14.38 5.77 46.66
CA VAL A 44 -13.91 5.71 48.04
C VAL A 44 -14.74 4.67 48.77
N THR A 45 -14.14 3.49 49.01
CA THR A 45 -14.62 2.53 50.00
C THR A 45 -13.42 2.01 50.78
N GLY A 46 -13.37 2.33 52.08
CA GLY A 46 -12.59 1.62 53.09
C GLY A 46 -11.11 1.36 52.79
N GLY A 47 -10.26 2.36 53.02
CA GLY A 47 -8.93 2.12 53.62
C GLY A 47 -7.75 1.75 52.73
N THR A 48 -7.89 1.48 51.43
CA THR A 48 -6.72 1.37 50.53
C THR A 48 -6.94 2.11 49.22
N MET A 49 -6.09 3.11 48.95
CA MET A 49 -6.05 3.81 47.67
C MET A 49 -5.48 2.89 46.60
N LYS A 50 -6.32 2.44 45.66
CA LYS A 50 -5.88 2.03 44.32
C LYS A 50 -6.60 2.88 43.29
N THR A 51 -5.92 3.90 42.80
CA THR A 51 -6.32 4.63 41.59
C THR A 51 -6.28 3.68 40.39
N SER A 52 -7.43 3.26 39.86
CA SER A 52 -7.47 2.74 38.49
C SER A 52 -7.34 3.93 37.54
N ILE A 53 -6.10 4.31 37.26
CA ILE A 53 -5.77 5.24 36.20
C ILE A 53 -6.37 4.64 34.91
N TYR A 54 -7.10 5.44 34.13
CA TYR A 54 -7.18 5.19 32.69
C TYR A 54 -5.72 5.20 32.23
N VAL A 55 -5.10 4.02 32.13
CA VAL A 55 -3.74 3.90 31.62
C VAL A 55 -3.87 4.22 30.15
N GLY A 56 -3.82 5.52 29.83
CA GLY A 56 -3.54 5.96 28.48
C GLY A 56 -2.32 5.15 28.03
N ALA A 57 -2.40 4.56 26.85
CA ALA A 57 -1.33 3.75 26.29
C ALA A 57 0.01 4.43 26.61
N ASP A 58 0.93 3.66 27.18
CA ASP A 58 2.26 4.13 27.56
C ASP A 58 2.86 4.90 26.35
N THR A 59 2.85 6.23 26.46
CA THR A 59 3.16 7.09 25.31
C THR A 59 4.63 6.97 24.94
N GLU A 60 5.47 6.60 25.91
CA GLU A 60 6.91 6.37 25.73
C GLU A 60 7.16 5.07 24.96
N LYS A 61 6.32 4.05 25.14
CA LYS A 61 6.38 2.81 24.32
C LYS A 61 5.88 2.98 22.89
N THR A 62 5.07 3.99 22.61
CA THR A 62 4.41 4.16 21.29
C THR A 62 5.01 5.29 20.45
N VAL A 63 5.69 6.25 21.08
CA VAL A 63 6.36 7.38 20.44
C VAL A 63 7.75 7.55 21.04
N VAL A 64 8.79 7.36 20.22
CA VAL A 64 10.18 7.53 20.61
C VAL A 64 10.72 8.78 19.93
N ASN A 65 11.17 9.74 20.73
CA ASN A 65 11.72 10.99 20.22
C ASN A 65 13.26 10.98 20.31
N LEU A 66 13.92 10.92 19.16
CA LEU A 66 15.38 10.93 19.02
C LEU A 66 15.89 12.23 18.37
N SER A 67 15.05 13.27 18.24
CA SER A 67 15.44 14.52 17.58
C SER A 67 16.16 15.52 18.49
N GLY A 68 16.22 15.27 19.80
CA GLY A 68 16.81 16.19 20.78
C GLY A 68 15.91 17.36 21.18
N GLU A 69 14.79 17.58 20.48
CA GLU A 69 13.83 18.64 20.82
C GLU A 69 12.61 18.08 21.56
N PRO A 70 12.16 18.70 22.68
CA PRO A 70 11.01 18.20 23.42
C PRO A 70 9.72 18.33 22.61
N LEU A 71 8.97 17.23 22.50
CA LEU A 71 7.61 17.25 21.95
C LEU A 71 6.63 17.77 22.98
N GLN A 72 5.68 18.60 22.54
CA GLN A 72 4.58 18.99 23.40
C GLN A 72 3.69 17.77 23.69
N GLN A 73 3.12 17.69 24.90
CA GLN A 73 2.32 16.53 25.32
C GLN A 73 1.13 16.25 24.39
N ASN A 74 0.52 17.28 23.82
CA ASN A 74 -0.54 17.18 22.83
C ASN A 74 -0.05 16.56 21.51
N GLU A 75 1.15 16.88 21.04
CA GLU A 75 1.77 16.28 19.83
C GLU A 75 2.04 14.80 20.04
N THR A 76 2.61 14.44 21.19
CA THR A 76 2.83 13.03 21.57
C THR A 76 1.52 12.26 21.60
N ARG A 77 0.44 12.82 22.17
CA ARG A 77 -0.90 12.19 22.16
C ARG A 77 -1.45 11.97 20.76
N VAL A 78 -1.27 12.92 19.83
CA VAL A 78 -1.70 12.75 18.43
C VAL A 78 -0.92 11.65 17.73
N LEU A 79 0.41 11.60 17.91
CA LEU A 79 1.27 10.57 17.33
C LEU A 79 1.07 9.19 17.96
N ALA A 80 0.69 9.14 19.25
CA ALA A 80 0.40 7.90 19.98
C ALA A 80 -0.78 7.13 19.37
N LYS A 81 -1.76 7.82 18.74
CA LYS A 81 -2.84 7.17 17.97
C LYS A 81 -2.32 6.29 16.82
N GLY A 82 -1.08 6.50 16.39
CA GLY A 82 -0.38 5.70 15.40
C GLY A 82 -0.46 6.24 13.99
N LEU A 83 0.56 5.93 13.20
CA LEU A 83 0.67 6.41 11.82
C LEU A 83 -0.41 5.80 10.89
N ASN A 84 -0.99 4.66 11.25
CA ASN A 84 -2.10 4.03 10.50
C ASN A 84 -3.48 4.62 10.87
N PHE A 85 -3.55 5.53 11.85
CA PHE A 85 -4.79 6.22 12.19
C PHE A 85 -5.27 7.05 11.00
N VAL A 86 -6.56 6.98 10.67
CA VAL A 86 -7.16 7.75 9.57
C VAL A 86 -8.09 8.81 10.16
N PRO A 87 -7.74 10.11 10.06
CA PRO A 87 -8.64 11.20 10.38
C PRO A 87 -9.86 11.18 9.46
N THR A 88 -11.02 11.54 10.01
CA THR A 88 -12.27 11.65 9.25
C THR A 88 -12.13 12.74 8.17
N PRO A 89 -12.36 12.41 6.88
CA PRO A 89 -12.33 13.40 5.81
C PRO A 89 -13.35 14.52 6.07
N LYS A 90 -12.97 15.77 5.80
CA LYS A 90 -13.84 16.94 6.00
C LYS A 90 -15.12 16.85 5.17
N ASN A 91 -14.97 16.41 3.93
CA ASN A 91 -16.04 16.28 2.95
C ASN A 91 -16.14 14.81 2.51
N VAL A 92 -17.34 14.41 2.10
CA VAL A 92 -17.56 13.12 1.46
C VAL A 92 -16.87 13.13 0.09
N PRO A 93 -16.05 12.13 -0.25
CA PRO A 93 -15.35 12.06 -1.53
C PRO A 93 -16.31 11.59 -2.63
N LEU A 94 -17.34 12.38 -2.94
CA LEU A 94 -18.40 12.02 -3.88
C LEU A 94 -17.83 11.68 -5.27
N LEU A 95 -16.96 12.55 -5.81
CA LEU A 95 -16.35 12.32 -7.11
C LEU A 95 -15.61 10.98 -7.16
N ASP A 96 -14.82 10.65 -6.12
CA ASP A 96 -14.07 9.40 -6.06
C ASP A 96 -14.98 8.16 -5.90
N ILE A 97 -16.07 8.28 -5.14
CA ILE A 97 -17.07 7.20 -5.01
C ILE A 97 -17.73 6.94 -6.37
N ILE A 98 -18.15 7.99 -7.06
CA ILE A 98 -18.80 7.93 -8.37
C ILE A 98 -17.85 7.30 -9.40
N THR A 99 -16.62 7.82 -9.48
CA THR A 99 -15.64 7.33 -10.47
C THR A 99 -15.23 5.90 -10.20
N SER A 100 -15.10 5.51 -8.93
CA SER A 100 -14.77 4.13 -8.56
C SER A 100 -15.91 3.18 -8.86
N ALA A 101 -17.17 3.57 -8.58
CA ALA A 101 -18.34 2.79 -8.93
C ALA A 101 -18.44 2.57 -10.45
N GLU A 102 -18.30 3.63 -11.25
CA GLU A 102 -18.34 3.54 -12.72
C GLU A 102 -17.17 2.73 -13.32
N ALA A 103 -16.01 2.72 -12.66
CA ALA A 103 -14.90 1.85 -13.06
C ALA A 103 -15.21 0.37 -12.81
N CYS A 104 -15.90 0.05 -11.70
CA CYS A 104 -16.31 -1.31 -11.34
C CYS A 104 -17.50 -1.82 -12.16
N LEU A 105 -18.42 -0.94 -12.57
CA LEU A 105 -19.59 -1.25 -13.39
C LEU A 105 -19.29 -1.27 -14.91
N GLY A 106 -18.10 -1.76 -15.26
CA GLY A 106 -17.67 -1.91 -16.65
C GLY A 106 -18.45 -2.99 -17.42
N PRO A 107 -18.04 -3.31 -18.66
CA PRO A 107 -18.75 -4.23 -19.56
C PRO A 107 -19.02 -5.62 -18.99
N GLN A 108 -18.25 -6.05 -17.99
CA GLN A 108 -18.41 -7.32 -17.29
C GLN A 108 -19.70 -7.42 -16.46
N VAL A 109 -20.34 -6.30 -16.14
CA VAL A 109 -21.60 -6.28 -15.38
C VAL A 109 -22.76 -6.12 -16.36
N PRO A 110 -23.80 -6.98 -16.30
CA PRO A 110 -24.98 -6.86 -17.15
C PRO A 110 -25.57 -5.44 -17.10
N ARG A 111 -25.91 -4.87 -18.25
CA ARG A 111 -26.34 -3.45 -18.37
C ARG A 111 -27.52 -3.10 -17.44
N GLY A 112 -28.52 -3.98 -17.36
CA GLY A 112 -29.65 -3.82 -16.44
C GLY A 112 -29.22 -3.80 -14.98
N LYS A 113 -28.30 -4.70 -14.59
CA LYS A 113 -27.76 -4.75 -13.23
C LYS A 113 -26.93 -3.52 -12.90
N ALA A 114 -26.10 -3.06 -13.84
CA ALA A 114 -25.31 -1.85 -13.67
C ALA A 114 -26.21 -0.61 -13.51
N ALA A 115 -27.32 -0.52 -14.26
CA ALA A 115 -28.29 0.57 -14.13
C ALA A 115 -29.01 0.53 -12.76
N GLU A 116 -29.41 -0.65 -12.29
CA GLU A 116 -29.99 -0.84 -10.96
C GLU A 116 -29.03 -0.37 -9.85
N ILE A 117 -27.76 -0.79 -9.91
CA ILE A 117 -26.73 -0.38 -8.94
C ILE A 117 -26.50 1.14 -9.00
N ARG A 118 -26.46 1.74 -10.19
CA ARG A 118 -26.33 3.20 -10.35
C ARG A 118 -27.50 3.94 -9.70
N GLY A 119 -28.74 3.50 -9.96
CA GLY A 119 -29.94 4.08 -9.36
C GLY A 119 -29.88 4.02 -7.84
N ALA A 120 -29.57 2.85 -7.29
CA ALA A 120 -29.47 2.66 -5.84
C ALA A 120 -28.35 3.50 -5.20
N LEU A 121 -27.20 3.64 -5.86
CA LEU A 121 -26.13 4.53 -5.39
C LEU A 121 -26.55 5.99 -5.46
N LEU A 122 -27.17 6.42 -6.55
CA LEU A 122 -27.66 7.80 -6.73
C LEU A 122 -28.67 8.16 -5.64
N ASP A 123 -29.59 7.26 -5.33
CA ASP A 123 -30.60 7.46 -4.29
C ASP A 123 -29.97 7.66 -2.90
N ILE A 124 -28.93 6.90 -2.58
CA ILE A 124 -28.22 7.07 -1.31
C ILE A 124 -27.42 8.37 -1.31
N LEU A 125 -26.68 8.65 -2.38
CA LEU A 125 -25.79 9.82 -2.48
C LEU A 125 -26.57 11.14 -2.52
N SER A 126 -27.74 11.16 -3.16
CA SER A 126 -28.59 12.35 -3.30
C SER A 126 -29.36 12.71 -2.02
N ARG A 127 -29.50 11.77 -1.07
CA ARG A 127 -30.09 12.05 0.26
C ARG A 127 -29.16 12.97 1.07
N SER A 128 -29.74 13.93 1.79
CA SER A 128 -29.01 15.04 2.42
C SER A 128 -28.00 14.63 3.51
N ASN A 129 -26.84 15.29 3.45
CA ASN A 129 -25.79 15.49 4.46
C ASN A 129 -25.27 14.22 5.18
N HIS A 130 -24.52 13.38 4.47
CA HIS A 130 -23.76 12.26 5.05
C HIS A 130 -22.56 12.70 5.92
N LYS A 131 -22.56 13.88 6.56
CA LYS A 131 -21.42 14.33 7.36
C LYS A 131 -21.24 13.44 8.60
N ALA A 132 -20.12 12.74 8.66
CA ALA A 132 -19.74 11.96 9.83
C ALA A 132 -19.23 12.88 10.96
N ALA A 133 -19.47 12.46 12.20
CA ALA A 133 -18.81 13.06 13.35
C ALA A 133 -17.28 12.92 13.19
N SER A 134 -16.56 14.01 13.44
CA SER A 134 -15.11 14.00 13.29
C SER A 134 -14.47 13.22 14.43
N ASN A 135 -13.61 12.26 14.09
CA ASN A 135 -12.78 11.53 15.06
C ASN A 135 -11.49 12.27 15.49
N THR A 136 -11.32 13.52 15.02
CA THR A 136 -10.20 14.39 15.40
C THR A 136 -10.70 15.75 15.83
N THR A 137 -10.06 16.37 16.81
CA THR A 137 -10.39 17.73 17.23
C THR A 137 -9.82 18.77 16.27
N ALA A 138 -10.27 20.02 16.37
CA ALA A 138 -9.67 21.12 15.61
C ALA A 138 -8.18 21.30 15.96
N GLU A 139 -7.82 21.10 17.23
CA GLU A 139 -6.44 21.22 17.67
C GLU A 139 -5.55 20.10 17.15
N GLU A 140 -6.03 18.85 17.18
CA GLU A 140 -5.29 17.71 16.60
C GLU A 140 -5.01 17.91 15.10
N ARG A 141 -5.97 18.49 14.36
CA ARG A 141 -5.76 18.85 12.95
C ARG A 141 -4.72 19.97 12.76
N ARG A 142 -4.69 20.96 13.66
CA ARG A 142 -3.64 22.00 13.64
C ARG A 142 -2.28 21.40 13.95
N ILE A 143 -2.18 20.53 14.95
CA ILE A 143 -0.97 19.78 15.28
C ILE A 143 -0.45 19.00 14.06
N LEU A 144 -1.29 18.19 13.41
CA LEU A 144 -0.88 17.44 12.22
C LEU A 144 -0.40 18.36 11.08
N LYS A 145 -1.02 19.54 10.92
CA LYS A 145 -0.58 20.54 9.94
C LYS A 145 0.78 21.15 10.31
N ARG A 146 1.01 21.48 11.58
CA ARG A 146 2.30 21.98 12.08
C ARG A 146 3.41 20.93 11.92
N LEU A 147 3.18 19.70 12.36
CA LEU A 147 4.11 18.58 12.19
C LEU A 147 4.43 18.33 10.71
N ARG A 148 3.45 18.46 9.81
CA ARG A 148 3.66 18.35 8.36
C ARG A 148 4.54 19.46 7.77
N GLN A 149 4.54 20.65 8.39
CA GLN A 149 5.29 21.82 7.94
C GLN A 149 6.72 21.85 8.49
N ARG A 150 7.02 21.08 9.54
CA ARG A 150 8.39 20.90 10.04
C ARG A 150 9.26 20.20 9.02
N THR A 151 10.29 20.89 8.55
CA THR A 151 11.27 20.42 7.57
C THR A 151 12.56 19.93 8.21
N ASP A 152 12.74 20.21 9.49
CA ASP A 152 13.87 19.89 10.37
C ASP A 152 13.75 18.50 11.02
N LEU A 153 12.53 17.94 11.09
CA LEU A 153 12.28 16.60 11.63
C LEU A 153 11.98 15.59 10.54
N VAL A 154 12.30 14.32 10.79
CA VAL A 154 11.79 13.16 10.04
C VAL A 154 10.86 12.36 10.95
N ILE A 155 9.59 12.23 10.55
CA ILE A 155 8.60 11.44 11.28
C ILE A 155 8.33 10.14 10.51
N THR A 156 8.75 9.02 11.09
CA THR A 156 8.65 7.69 10.46
C THR A 156 8.19 6.63 11.45
N LYS A 157 7.99 5.40 10.97
CA LYS A 157 7.77 4.24 11.84
C LYS A 157 9.09 3.61 12.22
N ALA A 158 9.18 3.02 13.40
CA ALA A 158 10.24 2.09 13.72
C ALA A 158 10.19 0.87 12.80
N ASP A 159 11.34 0.24 12.65
CA ASP A 159 11.50 -1.00 11.92
C ASP A 159 10.63 -2.16 12.49
N LYS A 160 10.56 -2.25 13.83
CA LYS A 160 9.78 -3.25 14.58
C LYS A 160 8.88 -2.57 15.61
N GLY A 161 7.84 -3.26 16.05
CA GLY A 161 7.01 -2.85 17.20
C GLY A 161 5.93 -1.79 16.91
N ASN A 162 5.74 -1.36 15.66
CA ASN A 162 4.75 -0.35 15.27
C ASN A 162 4.84 0.93 16.12
N VAL A 163 6.05 1.46 16.32
CA VAL A 163 6.36 2.68 17.10
C VAL A 163 6.53 3.89 16.18
N VAL A 164 6.13 5.10 16.61
CA VAL A 164 6.49 6.34 15.87
C VAL A 164 7.86 6.81 16.32
N VAL A 165 8.74 7.11 15.37
CA VAL A 165 10.08 7.63 15.67
C VAL A 165 10.24 8.99 15.03
N LEU A 166 10.76 9.94 15.81
CA LEU A 166 11.15 11.27 15.36
C LEU A 166 12.66 11.38 15.38
N LEU A 167 13.25 11.86 14.29
CA LEU A 167 14.69 12.08 14.13
C LEU A 167 14.92 13.50 13.64
N HIS A 168 16.04 14.11 14.04
CA HIS A 168 16.51 15.32 13.36
C HIS A 168 16.89 14.97 11.92
N LYS A 169 16.52 15.81 10.96
CA LYS A 169 16.71 15.55 9.53
C LYS A 169 18.18 15.43 9.17
N GLY A 170 19.06 16.25 9.75
CA GLY A 170 20.51 16.16 9.56
C GLY A 170 21.04 14.76 9.89
N THR A 171 20.75 14.28 11.10
CA THR A 171 21.16 12.94 11.57
C THR A 171 20.58 11.81 10.71
N TYR A 172 19.34 11.95 10.24
CA TYR A 172 18.74 10.96 9.35
C TYR A 172 19.45 10.94 7.98
N LEU A 173 19.76 12.11 7.41
CA LEU A 173 20.48 12.21 6.14
C LEU A 173 21.91 11.68 6.25
N GLU A 174 22.62 11.99 7.33
CA GLU A 174 23.95 11.44 7.62
C GLU A 174 23.94 9.91 7.62
N LYS A 175 23.04 9.30 8.40
CA LYS A 175 22.90 7.83 8.47
C LYS A 175 22.54 7.19 7.13
N MET A 176 21.69 7.85 6.34
CA MET A 176 21.35 7.36 5.00
C MET A 176 22.54 7.49 4.05
N ASN A 177 23.28 8.59 4.10
CA ASN A 177 24.45 8.80 3.25
C ASN A 177 25.60 7.86 3.63
N GLU A 178 25.80 7.56 4.91
CA GLU A 178 26.74 6.53 5.37
C GLU A 178 26.37 5.16 4.80
N LEU A 179 25.08 4.80 4.82
CA LEU A 179 24.59 3.56 4.22
C LEU A 179 24.83 3.53 2.70
N LEU A 180 24.68 4.66 2.01
CA LEU A 180 24.85 4.75 0.55
C LEU A 180 26.32 4.85 0.11
N LYS A 181 27.25 5.13 1.03
CA LYS A 181 28.70 5.13 0.76
C LYS A 181 29.33 3.73 0.73
N SER A 182 28.58 2.69 1.10
CA SER A 182 29.07 1.31 1.02
C SER A 182 29.32 0.89 -0.44
N ASP A 183 30.21 -0.08 -0.66
CA ASP A 183 30.54 -0.66 -1.98
C ASP A 183 29.34 -1.31 -2.70
N ILE A 184 28.21 -1.47 -1.98
CA ILE A 184 26.94 -2.00 -2.50
C ILE A 184 26.29 -1.04 -3.51
N TYR A 185 26.50 0.28 -3.39
CA TYR A 185 25.80 1.28 -4.18
C TYR A 185 26.73 2.20 -4.96
N THR A 186 26.36 2.51 -6.20
CA THR A 186 27.09 3.46 -7.05
C THR A 186 26.20 4.64 -7.42
N PRO A 187 26.65 5.89 -7.24
CA PRO A 187 25.90 7.05 -7.70
C PRO A 187 25.85 7.14 -9.23
N ILE A 188 24.70 7.54 -9.77
CA ILE A 188 24.50 7.81 -11.19
C ILE A 188 24.04 9.25 -11.41
N ALA A 189 24.50 9.87 -12.49
CA ALA A 189 24.34 11.30 -12.73
C ALA A 189 22.89 11.72 -13.06
N GLU A 190 22.15 10.88 -13.78
CA GLU A 190 20.80 11.18 -14.25
C GLU A 190 19.80 10.09 -13.84
N ASP A 191 18.52 10.44 -13.77
CA ASP A 191 17.43 9.48 -13.55
C ASP A 191 17.25 8.58 -14.78
N PRO A 192 17.59 7.27 -14.70
CA PRO A 192 17.58 6.38 -15.85
C PRO A 192 16.17 5.89 -16.18
N THR A 193 15.13 6.32 -15.45
CA THR A 193 13.76 5.79 -15.56
C THR A 193 13.25 5.76 -16.99
N ASP A 194 13.39 6.85 -17.73
CA ASP A 194 12.87 6.92 -19.10
C ASP A 194 13.68 6.05 -20.07
N VAL A 195 14.99 5.96 -19.86
CA VAL A 195 15.89 5.10 -20.66
C VAL A 195 15.53 3.63 -20.43
N VAL A 196 15.49 3.18 -19.18
CA VAL A 196 15.14 1.80 -18.82
C VAL A 196 13.73 1.46 -19.32
N ARG A 197 12.77 2.37 -19.18
CA ARG A 197 11.40 2.19 -19.71
C ARG A 197 11.39 1.99 -21.21
N LYS A 198 12.13 2.81 -21.97
CA LYS A 198 12.25 2.68 -23.44
C LYS A 198 12.94 1.38 -23.83
N THR A 199 14.02 0.99 -23.15
CA THR A 199 14.71 -0.29 -23.37
C THR A 199 13.78 -1.48 -23.12
N LEU A 200 13.00 -1.46 -22.04
CA LEU A 200 12.01 -2.50 -21.76
C LEU A 200 10.93 -2.56 -22.84
N ILE A 201 10.43 -1.41 -23.31
CA ILE A 201 9.46 -1.36 -24.42
C ILE A 201 10.03 -2.03 -25.68
N SER A 202 11.30 -1.78 -26.01
CA SER A 202 11.96 -2.43 -27.16
C SER A 202 12.15 -3.93 -26.96
N LEU A 203 12.54 -4.36 -25.76
CA LEU A 203 12.69 -5.78 -25.42
C LEU A 203 11.37 -6.54 -25.53
N LEU A 204 10.28 -5.94 -25.02
CA LEU A 204 8.94 -6.53 -25.13
C LEU A 204 8.46 -6.61 -26.58
N GLN A 205 8.80 -5.64 -27.44
CA GLN A 205 8.50 -5.71 -28.88
C GLN A 205 9.25 -6.84 -29.56
N TYR A 206 10.52 -7.02 -29.21
CA TYR A 206 11.33 -8.12 -29.75
C TYR A 206 10.73 -9.48 -29.38
N PHE A 207 10.37 -9.69 -28.11
CA PHE A 207 9.73 -10.94 -27.67
C PHE A 207 8.31 -11.11 -28.20
N GLU A 208 7.56 -10.03 -28.40
CA GLU A 208 6.26 -10.05 -29.09
C GLU A 208 6.41 -10.63 -30.50
N HIS A 209 7.43 -10.20 -31.25
CA HIS A 209 7.72 -10.73 -32.58
C HIS A 209 8.22 -12.18 -32.61
N GLU A 210 8.94 -12.63 -31.57
CA GLU A 210 9.48 -13.99 -31.51
C GLU A 210 8.45 -15.02 -31.04
N THR A 211 7.50 -14.62 -30.19
CA THR A 211 6.60 -15.54 -29.47
C THR A 211 5.12 -15.38 -29.80
N ASP A 212 4.75 -14.36 -30.58
CA ASP A 212 3.36 -13.97 -30.87
C ASP A 212 2.47 -13.84 -29.62
N ASP A 213 3.07 -13.49 -28.48
CA ASP A 213 2.36 -13.38 -27.20
C ASP A 213 1.40 -12.17 -27.19
N THR A 214 0.11 -12.45 -26.98
CA THR A 214 -0.96 -11.43 -27.01
C THR A 214 -1.01 -10.49 -25.80
N GLN A 215 -0.17 -10.73 -24.79
CA GLN A 215 -0.14 -10.01 -23.52
C GLN A 215 1.00 -9.01 -23.44
N LEU A 216 2.15 -9.30 -24.06
CA LEU A 216 3.26 -8.35 -24.20
C LEU A 216 2.82 -6.98 -24.76
N PRO A 217 1.97 -6.88 -25.81
CA PRO A 217 1.46 -5.59 -26.28
C PRO A 217 0.66 -4.82 -25.21
N LYS A 218 -0.10 -5.53 -24.36
CA LYS A 218 -0.90 -4.90 -23.30
C LYS A 218 0.00 -4.31 -22.22
N ILE A 219 1.05 -5.04 -21.84
CA ILE A 219 2.06 -4.58 -20.87
C ILE A 219 2.81 -3.38 -21.44
N ARG A 220 3.25 -3.47 -22.69
CA ARG A 220 3.91 -2.38 -23.41
C ARG A 220 3.08 -1.09 -23.43
N ASN A 221 1.79 -1.19 -23.75
CA ASN A 221 0.86 -0.05 -23.73
C ASN A 221 0.68 0.53 -22.33
N TYR A 222 0.71 -0.31 -21.30
CA TYR A 222 0.63 0.14 -19.91
C TYR A 222 1.89 0.93 -19.51
N ILE A 223 3.09 0.43 -19.77
CA ILE A 223 4.35 1.10 -19.39
C ILE A 223 4.74 2.27 -20.31
N HIS A 224 3.94 2.56 -21.33
CA HIS A 224 4.19 3.65 -22.26
C HIS A 224 4.14 5.04 -21.58
N TYR A 225 3.34 5.22 -20.53
CA TYR A 225 3.18 6.50 -19.83
C TYR A 225 4.03 6.61 -18.56
N ILE A 226 4.59 7.79 -18.28
CA ILE A 226 5.48 8.04 -17.14
C ILE A 226 4.75 7.84 -15.79
N CYS A 227 3.44 8.08 -15.69
CA CYS A 227 2.69 7.79 -14.46
C CYS A 227 2.78 6.32 -14.03
N ASN A 228 3.10 5.42 -14.97
CA ASN A 228 3.24 3.99 -14.74
C ASN A 228 4.72 3.58 -14.57
N SER A 229 5.65 4.52 -14.57
CA SER A 229 7.09 4.30 -14.41
C SER A 229 7.68 5.44 -13.59
N GLN A 230 7.81 5.24 -12.28
CA GLN A 230 8.41 6.21 -11.37
C GLN A 230 9.73 5.67 -10.83
N CYS A 231 10.74 6.53 -10.76
CA CYS A 231 12.00 6.22 -10.10
C CYS A 231 11.72 5.81 -8.64
N PRO A 232 12.10 4.58 -8.22
CA PRO A 232 11.84 4.13 -6.86
C PRO A 232 12.61 4.97 -5.83
N GLU A 233 11.92 5.53 -4.84
CA GLU A 233 12.57 6.23 -3.72
C GLU A 233 12.89 5.28 -2.56
N ILE A 234 14.15 5.27 -2.13
CA ILE A 234 14.61 4.57 -0.93
C ILE A 234 14.40 5.45 0.32
N TYR A 235 14.12 4.82 1.45
CA TYR A 235 14.05 5.47 2.75
C TYR A 235 14.38 4.44 3.84
N GLY A 236 14.85 4.92 4.99
CA GLY A 236 15.32 4.12 6.11
C GLY A 236 14.30 4.05 7.26
N LEU A 237 14.10 2.86 7.83
CA LEU A 237 13.38 2.70 9.11
C LEU A 237 14.38 2.54 10.27
N PRO A 238 14.24 3.31 11.36
CA PRO A 238 15.13 3.19 12.52
C PRO A 238 14.95 1.86 13.27
N LYS A 239 16.05 1.13 13.44
CA LYS A 239 16.15 -0.07 14.28
C LYS A 239 16.41 0.34 15.74
N ILE A 240 15.38 0.87 16.40
CA ILE A 240 15.47 1.37 17.79
C ILE A 240 15.88 0.34 18.85
N HIS A 241 15.92 -0.95 18.49
CA HIS A 241 16.38 -2.05 19.35
C HIS A 241 17.88 -2.35 19.23
N LYS A 242 18.61 -1.65 18.35
CA LYS A 242 20.06 -1.83 18.16
C LYS A 242 20.83 -0.58 18.63
N PRO A 243 22.02 -0.73 19.24
CA PRO A 243 22.89 0.39 19.59
C PRO A 243 23.14 1.30 18.37
N GLY A 244 23.18 2.62 18.60
CA GLY A 244 23.36 3.62 17.54
C GLY A 244 22.14 3.80 16.62
N VAL A 245 21.06 3.04 16.75
CA VAL A 245 19.81 3.14 15.95
C VAL A 245 20.09 3.18 14.44
N PRO A 246 20.68 2.13 13.85
CA PRO A 246 20.93 2.05 12.41
C PRO A 246 19.61 2.04 11.61
N LEU A 247 19.67 2.47 10.35
CA LEU A 247 18.51 2.49 9.46
C LEU A 247 18.42 1.20 8.64
N ARG A 248 17.22 0.64 8.48
CA ARG A 248 16.93 -0.42 7.49
C ARG A 248 16.40 0.22 6.21
N PRO A 249 17.04 0.02 5.04
CA PRO A 249 16.47 0.45 3.78
C PRO A 249 15.20 -0.35 3.48
N VAL A 250 14.10 0.32 3.09
CA VAL A 250 12.81 -0.34 2.83
C VAL A 250 12.24 0.01 1.48
N LYS A 251 11.78 -1.03 0.78
CA LYS A 251 10.82 -1.00 -0.32
C LYS A 251 9.93 -2.26 -0.23
N ILE A 252 8.67 -2.12 -0.60
CA ILE A 252 7.61 -3.13 -0.34
C ILE A 252 7.56 -4.08 -1.52
N ILE A 253 7.67 -5.40 -1.33
CA ILE A 253 6.88 -6.46 -2.01
C ILE A 253 6.94 -7.77 -1.18
N MET A 254 5.90 -8.60 -1.30
CA MET A 254 5.60 -9.88 -0.65
C MET A 254 6.03 -11.10 -1.53
N PRO A 255 6.36 -12.28 -0.97
CA PRO A 255 6.87 -13.41 -1.75
C PRO A 255 5.79 -14.28 -2.42
N LEU A 256 6.19 -15.00 -3.49
CA LEU A 256 5.42 -16.05 -4.18
C LEU A 256 6.36 -17.23 -4.51
N THR A 257 6.74 -18.00 -3.49
CA THR A 257 7.56 -19.23 -3.60
C THR A 257 7.38 -20.07 -2.31
N GLY A 258 7.95 -21.29 -2.26
CA GLY A 258 7.94 -22.15 -1.07
C GLY A 258 7.52 -23.60 -1.34
N ASN A 259 8.19 -24.28 -2.28
CA ASN A 259 7.82 -25.65 -2.68
C ASN A 259 8.66 -26.74 -2.00
N ARG A 260 9.77 -26.40 -1.33
CA ARG A 260 10.55 -27.38 -0.54
C ARG A 260 9.92 -27.70 0.81
N THR A 261 10.21 -28.91 1.29
CA THR A 261 9.78 -29.43 2.60
C THR A 261 10.46 -28.75 3.80
N SER A 262 11.65 -28.19 3.57
CA SER A 262 12.37 -27.31 4.49
C SER A 262 11.74 -25.92 4.59
N SER A 263 10.99 -25.48 3.57
CA SER A 263 10.36 -24.16 3.55
C SER A 263 9.10 -24.14 4.43
N VAL A 264 9.00 -23.12 5.28
CA VAL A 264 7.88 -22.86 6.17
C VAL A 264 7.05 -21.73 5.57
N LYS A 265 5.73 -21.92 5.45
CA LYS A 265 4.85 -20.87 4.91
C LYS A 265 4.46 -19.81 5.93
N ASN A 266 4.32 -20.21 7.19
CA ASN A 266 3.92 -19.33 8.30
C ASN A 266 4.13 -20.00 9.66
N SER A 267 4.02 -19.22 10.73
CA SER A 267 4.16 -19.71 12.10
C SER A 267 3.15 -20.78 12.50
N ARG A 268 1.94 -20.79 11.90
CA ARG A 268 0.92 -21.82 12.19
C ARG A 268 1.39 -23.19 11.71
N GLN A 269 1.85 -23.29 10.46
CA GLN A 269 2.38 -24.54 9.91
C GLN A 269 3.60 -24.99 10.73
N PHE A 270 4.53 -24.08 10.98
CA PHE A 270 5.72 -24.37 11.78
C PHE A 270 5.37 -24.93 13.16
N CYS A 271 4.51 -24.25 13.93
CA CYS A 271 4.13 -24.69 15.27
C CYS A 271 3.43 -26.06 15.26
N ALA A 272 2.65 -26.36 14.22
CA ALA A 272 2.03 -27.68 14.07
C ALA A 272 3.06 -28.78 13.83
N GLU A 273 4.08 -28.51 13.01
CA GLU A 273 5.12 -29.48 12.66
C GLU A 273 6.07 -29.75 13.84
N ILE A 274 6.54 -28.72 14.55
CA ILE A 274 7.53 -28.91 15.63
C ILE A 274 6.94 -29.61 16.86
N LYS A 275 5.62 -29.51 17.09
CA LYS A 275 4.93 -30.21 18.19
C LYS A 275 4.91 -31.72 18.03
N MET A 276 5.11 -32.23 16.81
CA MET A 276 5.16 -33.65 16.52
C MET A 276 6.55 -34.26 16.75
N ILE A 277 7.56 -33.43 17.06
CA ILE A 277 8.95 -33.85 17.20
C ILE A 277 9.23 -34.26 18.64
N THR A 278 9.92 -35.39 18.81
CA THR A 278 10.48 -35.84 20.09
C THR A 278 11.99 -35.61 20.08
N LEU A 279 12.49 -34.86 21.06
CA LEU A 279 13.89 -34.50 21.20
C LEU A 279 14.68 -35.58 21.91
N ARG A 280 15.95 -35.74 21.52
CA ARG A 280 16.93 -36.50 22.28
C ARG A 280 17.60 -35.61 23.33
N PRO A 281 18.17 -36.18 24.42
CA PRO A 281 18.86 -35.40 25.44
C PRO A 281 20.03 -34.55 24.91
N SER A 282 20.67 -35.00 23.82
CA SER A 282 21.77 -34.30 23.15
C SER A 282 21.31 -33.19 22.21
N ASP A 283 20.01 -33.07 21.92
CA ASP A 283 19.52 -32.15 20.90
C ASP A 283 19.39 -30.74 21.47
N ILE A 284 19.84 -29.74 20.72
CA ILE A 284 19.72 -28.32 21.04
C ILE A 284 18.94 -27.60 19.94
N LEU A 285 18.25 -26.52 20.32
CA LEU A 285 17.56 -25.66 19.36
C LEU A 285 18.51 -24.54 18.94
N VAL A 286 18.63 -24.33 17.63
CA VAL A 286 19.47 -23.27 17.06
C VAL A 286 18.71 -22.54 15.96
N SER A 287 18.98 -21.24 15.83
CA SER A 287 18.51 -20.41 14.73
C SER A 287 19.70 -19.98 13.90
N TYR A 288 19.68 -20.27 12.60
CA TYR A 288 20.66 -19.73 11.67
C TYR A 288 20.05 -18.51 10.96
N ASP A 289 20.75 -17.38 10.95
CA ASP A 289 20.30 -16.12 10.32
C ASP A 289 21.27 -15.72 9.20
N VAL A 290 20.74 -15.49 8.00
CA VAL A 290 21.53 -15.05 6.84
C VAL A 290 21.79 -13.56 6.90
N LYS A 291 23.07 -13.16 6.92
CA LYS A 291 23.45 -11.75 6.89
C LYS A 291 23.12 -11.12 5.54
N ASP A 292 22.28 -10.09 5.58
CA ASP A 292 21.97 -9.19 4.46
C ASP A 292 21.62 -9.91 3.14
N LEU A 293 20.83 -10.99 3.25
CA LEU A 293 20.49 -11.92 2.16
C LEU A 293 20.31 -11.25 0.80
N PHE A 294 19.43 -10.25 0.71
CA PHE A 294 19.10 -9.62 -0.58
C PHE A 294 20.30 -8.97 -1.28
N THR A 295 21.16 -8.24 -0.56
CA THR A 295 22.35 -7.60 -1.15
C THR A 295 23.49 -8.58 -1.43
N SER A 296 23.38 -9.80 -0.91
CA SER A 296 24.42 -10.83 -0.91
C SER A 296 24.17 -11.95 -1.94
N ILE A 297 22.95 -12.04 -2.51
CA ILE A 297 22.59 -13.09 -3.47
C ILE A 297 23.47 -13.02 -4.75
N PRO A 298 24.14 -14.12 -5.13
CA PRO A 298 24.87 -14.19 -6.40
C PRO A 298 23.89 -14.30 -7.58
N MET A 299 23.63 -13.18 -8.23
CA MET A 299 22.55 -13.07 -9.22
C MET A 299 22.74 -13.99 -10.44
N ASP A 300 23.97 -14.19 -10.92
CA ASP A 300 24.23 -15.06 -12.07
C ASP A 300 23.93 -16.53 -11.77
N ILE A 301 24.35 -17.01 -10.60
CA ILE A 301 24.04 -18.37 -10.12
C ILE A 301 22.53 -18.53 -9.97
N THR A 302 21.87 -17.52 -9.39
CA THR A 302 20.42 -17.54 -9.14
C THR A 302 19.61 -17.54 -10.44
N LEU A 303 20.00 -16.74 -11.44
CA LEU A 303 19.34 -16.70 -12.74
C LEU A 303 19.51 -18.01 -13.53
N ASN A 304 20.66 -18.69 -13.38
CA ASN A 304 20.86 -20.01 -13.97
C ASN A 304 20.04 -21.08 -13.25
N ALA A 305 19.97 -21.03 -11.91
CA ALA A 305 19.10 -21.92 -11.14
C ALA A 305 17.63 -21.74 -11.54
N LEU A 306 17.17 -20.49 -11.72
CA LEU A 306 15.82 -20.19 -12.21
C LEU A 306 15.56 -20.78 -13.60
N GLU A 307 16.48 -20.60 -14.54
CA GLU A 307 16.34 -21.16 -15.89
C GLU A 307 16.25 -22.68 -15.88
N ASN A 308 17.11 -23.35 -15.12
CA ASN A 308 17.06 -24.80 -14.95
C ASN A 308 15.74 -25.28 -14.35
N LEU A 309 15.15 -24.52 -13.41
CA LEU A 309 13.84 -24.84 -12.84
C LEU A 309 12.72 -24.67 -13.88
N LEU A 310 12.79 -23.63 -14.71
CA LEU A 310 11.82 -23.37 -15.77
C LEU A 310 11.90 -24.42 -16.89
N ASP A 311 13.11 -24.86 -17.26
CA ASP A 311 13.30 -25.91 -18.27
C ASP A 311 12.79 -27.28 -17.81
N LYS A 312 12.88 -27.56 -16.51
CA LYS A 312 12.31 -28.78 -15.90
C LYS A 312 10.79 -28.74 -15.72
N ASP A 313 10.17 -27.56 -15.83
CA ASP A 313 8.72 -27.41 -15.65
C ASP A 313 7.97 -27.73 -16.93
N SER A 314 7.43 -28.95 -17.00
CA SER A 314 6.62 -29.44 -18.11
C SER A 314 5.32 -28.65 -18.34
N THR A 315 4.86 -27.88 -17.34
CA THR A 315 3.63 -27.07 -17.44
C THR A 315 3.88 -25.66 -17.98
N LEU A 316 5.14 -25.23 -18.13
CA LEU A 316 5.48 -23.87 -18.51
C LEU A 316 4.81 -23.44 -19.83
N SER A 317 4.80 -24.32 -20.84
CA SER A 317 4.20 -24.09 -22.15
C SER A 317 2.68 -23.92 -22.12
N GLN A 318 2.01 -24.45 -21.09
CA GLN A 318 0.57 -24.27 -20.87
C GLN A 318 0.25 -22.91 -20.25
N ARG A 319 1.22 -22.32 -19.54
CA ARG A 319 1.06 -21.06 -18.78
C ARG A 319 1.45 -19.83 -19.59
N THR A 320 2.38 -19.98 -20.54
CA THR A 320 2.89 -18.87 -21.35
C THR A 320 3.52 -19.37 -22.66
N SER A 321 3.54 -18.52 -23.69
CA SER A 321 4.31 -18.78 -24.92
C SER A 321 5.80 -18.43 -24.75
N LEU A 322 6.18 -17.82 -23.63
CA LEU A 322 7.58 -17.51 -23.31
C LEU A 322 8.37 -18.75 -22.87
N LYS A 323 9.45 -19.05 -23.59
CA LYS A 323 10.48 -20.01 -23.16
C LYS A 323 11.27 -19.54 -21.93
N ALA A 324 11.94 -20.47 -21.23
CA ALA A 324 12.76 -20.20 -20.03
C ALA A 324 13.77 -19.06 -20.25
N PHE A 325 14.46 -19.06 -21.40
CA PHE A 325 15.39 -18.00 -21.80
C PHE A 325 14.76 -16.59 -21.76
N HIS A 326 13.55 -16.41 -22.30
CA HIS A 326 12.86 -15.12 -22.30
C HIS A 326 12.57 -14.64 -20.88
N VAL A 327 12.09 -15.57 -20.03
CA VAL A 327 11.79 -15.29 -18.62
C VAL A 327 13.08 -14.90 -17.88
N LYS A 328 14.17 -15.67 -18.04
CA LYS A 328 15.49 -15.32 -17.49
C LYS A 328 15.94 -13.94 -17.93
N LYS A 329 15.77 -13.59 -19.21
CA LYS A 329 16.19 -12.27 -19.75
C LYS A 329 15.36 -11.13 -19.16
N LEU A 330 14.04 -11.28 -19.03
CA LEU A 330 13.18 -10.28 -18.38
C LEU A 330 13.50 -10.11 -16.90
N VAL A 331 13.72 -11.22 -16.18
CA VAL A 331 14.10 -11.19 -14.77
C VAL A 331 15.48 -10.54 -14.60
N SER A 332 16.46 -10.92 -15.43
CA SER A 332 17.79 -10.32 -15.47
C SER A 332 17.72 -8.81 -15.72
N PHE A 333 16.92 -8.36 -16.69
CA PHE A 333 16.67 -6.94 -16.93
C PHE A 333 16.13 -6.24 -15.66
N CYS A 334 15.14 -6.83 -14.99
CA CYS A 334 14.57 -6.28 -13.77
C CYS A 334 15.60 -6.20 -12.62
N MET A 335 16.51 -7.17 -12.52
CA MET A 335 17.47 -7.28 -11.41
C MET A 335 18.77 -6.52 -11.64
N LYS A 336 19.20 -6.35 -12.90
CA LYS A 336 20.50 -5.78 -13.28
C LYS A 336 20.39 -4.41 -13.94
N GLU A 337 19.37 -4.18 -14.77
CA GLU A 337 19.22 -2.92 -15.52
C GLU A 337 18.21 -1.97 -14.85
N ALA A 338 17.16 -2.52 -14.23
CA ALA A 338 16.12 -1.75 -13.53
C ALA A 338 16.35 -1.65 -12.00
N ASN A 339 17.61 -1.75 -11.55
CA ASN A 339 17.99 -1.82 -10.14
C ASN A 339 18.43 -0.47 -9.53
N TYR A 340 17.87 0.61 -10.06
CA TYR A 340 18.17 1.98 -9.61
C TYR A 340 17.15 2.50 -8.61
N PHE A 341 17.55 3.55 -7.90
CA PHE A 341 16.69 4.28 -6.97
C PHE A 341 17.20 5.69 -6.73
N ARG A 342 16.34 6.53 -6.15
CA ARG A 342 16.71 7.90 -5.78
C ARG A 342 16.70 8.08 -4.26
N PHE A 343 17.67 8.85 -3.77
CA PHE A 343 17.69 9.39 -2.42
C PHE A 343 18.03 10.89 -2.49
N GLY A 344 17.10 11.75 -2.03
CA GLY A 344 17.23 13.19 -2.25
C GLY A 344 17.19 13.53 -3.74
N GLU A 345 18.20 14.28 -4.20
CA GLU A 345 18.36 14.68 -5.60
C GLU A 345 19.29 13.72 -6.39
N GLN A 346 19.97 12.80 -5.71
CA GLN A 346 20.93 11.87 -6.30
C GLN A 346 20.30 10.52 -6.61
N CYS A 347 20.60 9.97 -7.78
CA CYS A 347 20.23 8.61 -8.16
C CYS A 347 21.40 7.63 -7.90
N PHE A 348 21.07 6.37 -7.62
CA PHE A 348 22.00 5.30 -7.30
C PHE A 348 21.58 4.00 -8.00
N MET A 349 22.54 3.13 -8.26
CA MET A 349 22.34 1.73 -8.65
C MET A 349 22.92 0.79 -7.60
N GLN A 350 22.33 -0.39 -7.47
CA GLN A 350 22.87 -1.45 -6.62
C GLN A 350 23.82 -2.33 -7.44
N ASN A 351 25.04 -2.55 -6.95
CA ASN A 351 26.10 -3.25 -7.69
C ASN A 351 25.95 -4.77 -7.64
N SER A 352 25.44 -5.30 -6.53
CA SER A 352 25.36 -6.74 -6.25
C SER A 352 24.06 -7.11 -5.55
N GLY A 353 23.67 -8.39 -5.62
CA GLY A 353 22.47 -8.89 -4.97
C GLY A 353 21.17 -8.63 -5.72
N ALA A 354 20.08 -9.12 -5.15
CA ALA A 354 18.73 -8.78 -5.55
C ALA A 354 18.38 -7.36 -5.07
N PRO A 355 17.87 -6.47 -5.95
CA PRO A 355 17.50 -5.11 -5.57
C PRO A 355 16.46 -5.13 -4.46
N MET A 356 16.81 -4.57 -3.31
CA MET A 356 15.88 -4.50 -2.19
C MET A 356 14.62 -3.74 -2.62
N GLY A 357 13.45 -4.37 -2.53
CA GLY A 357 12.19 -3.75 -2.94
C GLY A 357 11.66 -4.06 -4.31
N SER A 358 12.33 -4.92 -5.08
CA SER A 358 11.72 -5.49 -6.27
C SER A 358 10.77 -6.63 -5.89
N SER A 359 9.72 -6.82 -6.69
CA SER A 359 8.75 -7.88 -6.46
C SER A 359 9.29 -9.27 -6.68
N LEU A 360 10.35 -9.35 -7.48
CA LEU A 360 11.03 -10.58 -7.81
C LEU A 360 12.11 -10.92 -6.79
N SER A 361 12.57 -9.96 -5.97
CA SER A 361 13.68 -10.23 -5.04
C SER A 361 13.35 -11.32 -4.01
N PRO A 362 12.17 -11.37 -3.37
CA PRO A 362 11.83 -12.50 -2.49
C PRO A 362 11.74 -13.84 -3.23
N VAL A 363 11.24 -13.84 -4.46
CA VAL A 363 11.17 -15.04 -5.32
C VAL A 363 12.58 -15.55 -5.62
N LEU A 364 13.48 -14.67 -6.03
CA LEU A 364 14.86 -15.04 -6.34
C LEU A 364 15.68 -15.39 -5.09
N ALA A 365 15.39 -14.77 -3.96
CA ALA A 365 15.95 -15.18 -2.68
C ALA A 365 15.56 -16.62 -2.34
N GLU A 366 14.29 -17.00 -2.52
CA GLU A 366 13.88 -18.39 -2.32
C GLU A 366 14.53 -19.35 -3.31
N VAL A 367 14.57 -19.01 -4.62
CA VAL A 367 15.24 -19.84 -5.64
C VAL A 367 16.70 -20.08 -5.27
N PHE A 368 17.41 -19.03 -4.86
CA PHE A 368 18.79 -19.14 -4.44
C PHE A 368 18.93 -19.98 -3.17
N MET A 369 18.10 -19.74 -2.15
CA MET A 369 18.17 -20.47 -0.89
C MET A 369 17.82 -21.95 -1.05
N GLU A 370 16.84 -22.29 -1.90
CA GLU A 370 16.53 -23.69 -2.24
C GLU A 370 17.70 -24.38 -2.97
N HIS A 371 18.42 -23.65 -3.84
CA HIS A 371 19.62 -24.14 -4.50
C HIS A 371 20.79 -24.32 -3.51
N LEU A 372 20.98 -23.36 -2.61
CA LEU A 372 21.99 -23.43 -1.55
C LEU A 372 21.74 -24.61 -0.63
N GLU A 373 20.49 -24.84 -0.20
CA GLU A 373 20.10 -25.97 0.63
C GLU A 373 20.39 -27.31 -0.06
N GLU A 374 20.09 -27.43 -1.35
CA GLU A 374 20.37 -28.65 -2.12
C GLU A 374 21.85 -29.01 -2.11
N ILE A 375 22.71 -28.00 -2.29
CA ILE A 375 24.16 -28.18 -2.18
C ILE A 375 24.55 -28.49 -0.73
N ALA A 376 24.02 -27.75 0.24
CA ALA A 376 24.35 -27.91 1.66
C ALA A 376 24.09 -29.34 2.13
N PHE A 377 22.90 -29.89 1.86
CA PHE A 377 22.53 -31.24 2.29
C PHE A 377 23.20 -32.34 1.47
N SER A 378 23.53 -32.12 0.21
CA SER A 378 24.23 -33.12 -0.61
C SER A 378 25.73 -33.22 -0.32
N THR A 379 26.33 -32.16 0.26
CA THR A 379 27.77 -32.09 0.53
C THR A 379 28.14 -32.16 2.01
N ALA A 380 27.17 -32.05 2.92
CA ALA A 380 27.40 -32.16 4.36
C ALA A 380 27.72 -33.60 4.78
N ASN A 381 28.65 -33.75 5.74
CA ASN A 381 28.84 -35.01 6.42
C ASN A 381 27.59 -35.38 7.24
N GLU A 382 27.16 -36.64 7.22
CA GLU A 382 25.95 -37.09 7.93
C GLU A 382 25.96 -36.77 9.44
N SER A 383 27.14 -36.68 10.05
CA SER A 383 27.28 -36.36 11.48
C SER A 383 26.86 -34.93 11.85
N ILE A 384 27.05 -33.98 10.92
CA ILE A 384 26.78 -32.55 11.14
C ILE A 384 25.40 -32.11 10.64
N VAL A 385 24.68 -32.98 9.92
CA VAL A 385 23.36 -32.65 9.38
C VAL A 385 22.34 -32.48 10.53
N PRO A 386 21.58 -31.37 10.56
CA PRO A 386 20.54 -31.17 11.56
C PRO A 386 19.46 -32.25 11.54
N VAL A 387 18.93 -32.59 12.70
CA VAL A 387 17.77 -33.48 12.88
C VAL A 387 16.52 -32.88 12.23
N LEU A 388 16.40 -31.56 12.33
CA LEU A 388 15.37 -30.78 11.67
C LEU A 388 15.99 -29.51 11.10
N PHE A 389 15.57 -29.12 9.91
CA PHE A 389 15.88 -27.82 9.31
C PHE A 389 14.61 -27.22 8.69
N LYS A 390 14.24 -26.02 9.14
CA LYS A 390 13.03 -25.31 8.72
C LYS A 390 13.36 -23.85 8.47
N ARG A 391 13.12 -23.36 7.25
CA ARG A 391 13.46 -21.99 6.84
C ARG A 391 12.21 -21.19 6.49
N TYR A 392 12.19 -19.94 6.90
CA TYR A 392 11.26 -18.91 6.45
C TYR A 392 12.06 -17.76 5.83
N VAL A 393 12.16 -17.73 4.50
CA VAL A 393 12.97 -16.74 3.76
C VAL A 393 14.44 -16.74 4.22
N ASP A 394 14.85 -15.82 5.09
CA ASP A 394 16.20 -15.65 5.65
C ASP A 394 16.39 -16.29 7.03
N ASP A 395 15.30 -16.48 7.78
CA ASP A 395 15.32 -17.05 9.14
C ASP A 395 15.26 -18.59 9.08
N VAL A 396 16.22 -19.30 9.68
CA VAL A 396 16.25 -20.76 9.76
C VAL A 396 16.15 -21.22 11.20
N PHE A 397 15.22 -22.13 11.48
CA PHE A 397 15.17 -22.92 12.70
C PHE A 397 15.74 -24.31 12.45
N ALA A 398 16.61 -24.78 13.33
CA ALA A 398 17.15 -26.12 13.25
C ALA A 398 17.25 -26.79 14.63
N ILE A 399 17.20 -28.12 14.61
CA ILE A 399 17.49 -28.97 15.77
C ILE A 399 18.77 -29.71 15.45
N THR A 400 19.81 -29.49 16.23
CA THR A 400 21.15 -30.06 16.01
C THR A 400 21.59 -30.84 17.23
N LYS A 401 22.58 -31.72 17.06
CA LYS A 401 23.25 -32.35 18.20
C LYS A 401 24.21 -31.35 18.83
N SER A 402 24.22 -31.30 20.16
CA SER A 402 25.13 -30.46 20.93
C SER A 402 26.58 -30.69 20.50
N GLY A 403 27.26 -29.63 20.05
CA GLY A 403 28.66 -29.66 19.61
C GLY A 403 28.84 -29.70 18.09
N GLU A 404 27.82 -30.07 17.33
CA GLU A 404 27.87 -30.14 15.86
C GLU A 404 27.29 -28.88 15.17
N ASP A 405 26.64 -28.01 15.95
CA ASP A 405 25.96 -26.82 15.49
C ASP A 405 26.88 -25.79 14.81
N GLU A 406 28.10 -25.62 15.34
CA GLU A 406 29.15 -24.79 14.74
C GLU A 406 29.77 -25.44 13.50
N ALA A 407 29.89 -26.78 13.49
CA ALA A 407 30.42 -27.51 12.34
C ALA A 407 29.50 -27.36 11.12
N PHE A 408 28.18 -27.44 11.33
CA PHE A 408 27.21 -27.17 10.28
C PHE A 408 27.19 -25.69 9.85
N LEU A 409 27.36 -24.74 10.79
CA LEU A 409 27.51 -23.33 10.45
C LEU A 409 28.71 -23.08 9.53
N ASN A 410 29.86 -23.68 9.86
CA ASN A 410 31.09 -23.57 9.07
C ASN A 410 30.91 -24.17 7.67
N HIS A 411 30.20 -25.31 7.57
CA HIS A 411 29.82 -25.90 6.29
C HIS A 411 28.99 -24.95 5.45
N LEU A 412 27.90 -24.40 6.00
CA LEU A 412 27.04 -23.42 5.31
C LEU A 412 27.84 -22.21 4.81
N ASN A 413 28.73 -21.68 5.63
CA ASN A 413 29.58 -20.53 5.29
C ASN A 413 30.68 -20.83 4.25
N SER A 414 30.99 -22.12 4.01
CA SER A 414 32.00 -22.53 3.03
C SER A 414 31.46 -22.68 1.61
N LEU A 415 30.14 -22.78 1.43
CA LEU A 415 29.51 -23.08 0.12
C LEU A 415 29.62 -21.91 -0.86
N PHE A 416 29.37 -20.68 -0.39
CA PHE A 416 29.40 -19.47 -1.22
C PHE A 416 30.21 -18.37 -0.51
N PRO A 417 31.53 -18.57 -0.36
CA PRO A 417 32.38 -17.64 0.37
C PRO A 417 32.36 -16.26 -0.31
N ALA A 418 32.50 -15.21 0.49
CA ALA A 418 32.39 -13.80 0.08
C ALA A 418 31.01 -13.33 -0.43
N CYS A 419 30.06 -14.24 -0.71
CA CYS A 419 28.69 -13.87 -1.08
C CYS A 419 27.76 -13.96 0.13
N ILE A 420 27.62 -15.15 0.73
CA ILE A 420 26.62 -15.42 1.77
C ILE A 420 27.32 -15.79 3.07
N SER A 421 26.78 -15.31 4.18
CA SER A 421 27.22 -15.73 5.51
C SER A 421 26.05 -15.89 6.46
N PHE A 422 26.15 -16.89 7.32
CA PHE A 422 25.20 -17.23 8.35
C PHE A 422 25.76 -16.86 9.73
N THR A 423 24.86 -16.53 10.65
CA THR A 423 25.13 -16.47 12.09
C THR A 423 24.29 -17.52 12.80
N ILE A 424 24.67 -17.85 14.03
CA ILE A 424 23.94 -18.80 14.87
C ILE A 424 23.49 -18.12 16.18
N GLU A 425 22.23 -18.32 16.54
CA GLU A 425 21.67 -18.04 17.85
C GLU A 425 21.26 -19.38 18.49
N LYS A 426 21.76 -19.69 19.68
CA LYS A 426 21.45 -20.94 20.40
C LYS A 426 20.34 -20.70 21.41
N GLU A 427 19.62 -21.75 21.78
CA GLU A 427 18.61 -21.66 22.85
C GLU A 427 19.22 -21.16 24.17
N GLU A 428 18.45 -20.33 24.87
CA GLU A 428 18.77 -19.85 26.22
C GLU A 428 17.70 -20.39 27.18
N ASP A 429 18.11 -21.10 28.23
CA ASP A 429 17.20 -21.77 29.18
C ASP A 429 16.12 -22.65 28.51
N GLY A 430 16.50 -23.38 27.46
CA GLY A 430 15.58 -24.22 26.69
C GLY A 430 14.54 -23.44 25.88
N ARG A 431 14.82 -22.16 25.59
CA ARG A 431 13.92 -21.28 24.84
C ARG A 431 14.61 -20.69 23.63
N LEU A 432 13.88 -20.68 22.51
CA LEU A 432 14.33 -20.04 21.29
C LEU A 432 13.16 -19.32 20.60
N PRO A 433 13.28 -18.02 20.30
CA PRO A 433 12.28 -17.34 19.49
C PRO A 433 12.46 -17.66 18.00
N PHE A 434 11.39 -18.01 17.30
CA PHE A 434 11.38 -18.16 15.85
C PHE A 434 10.06 -17.65 15.27
N LEU A 435 10.12 -16.77 14.27
CA LEU A 435 8.96 -16.05 13.73
C LEU A 435 8.17 -15.33 14.85
N ASP A 436 6.88 -15.65 14.98
CA ASP A 436 5.94 -15.13 15.97
C ASP A 436 5.81 -16.03 17.22
N ALA A 437 6.59 -17.12 17.29
CA ALA A 437 6.52 -18.12 18.36
C ALA A 437 7.77 -18.11 19.25
N LEU A 438 7.57 -18.37 20.53
CA LEU A 438 8.61 -18.73 21.48
C LEU A 438 8.51 -20.24 21.68
N ILE A 439 9.54 -20.95 21.24
CA ILE A 439 9.65 -22.40 21.38
C ILE A 439 10.24 -22.66 22.77
N ILE A 440 9.61 -23.56 23.51
CA ILE A 440 9.96 -23.93 24.87
C ILE A 440 10.20 -25.43 24.88
N LYS A 441 11.42 -25.83 25.20
CA LYS A 441 11.82 -27.22 25.42
C LYS A 441 11.42 -27.64 26.83
N GLU A 442 10.56 -28.65 26.91
CA GLU A 442 10.10 -29.24 28.17
C GLU A 442 10.35 -30.76 28.12
N GLY A 443 11.49 -31.17 28.67
CA GLY A 443 11.94 -32.56 28.56
C GLY A 443 12.26 -32.94 27.12
N ASP A 444 11.56 -33.94 26.61
CA ASP A 444 11.67 -34.47 25.24
C ASP A 444 10.67 -33.83 24.26
N ARG A 445 9.84 -32.87 24.70
CA ARG A 445 8.82 -32.23 23.87
C ARG A 445 9.04 -30.74 23.70
N LEU A 446 8.45 -30.21 22.62
CA LEU A 446 8.41 -28.80 22.31
C LEU A 446 7.01 -28.24 22.53
N LYS A 447 6.94 -27.13 23.26
CA LYS A 447 5.76 -26.30 23.40
C LYS A 447 5.99 -24.93 22.79
N THR A 448 4.91 -24.23 22.48
CA THR A 448 4.94 -22.92 21.84
C THR A 448 3.99 -21.93 22.50
N THR A 449 4.44 -20.68 22.60
CA THR A 449 3.61 -19.53 22.98
C THR A 449 3.91 -18.36 22.04
N VAL A 450 3.05 -17.34 22.01
CA VAL A 450 3.31 -16.13 21.22
C VAL A 450 4.56 -15.41 21.76
N TYR A 451 5.51 -15.14 20.86
CA TYR A 451 6.67 -14.31 21.17
C TYR A 451 6.40 -12.84 20.85
N ARG A 452 6.87 -11.94 21.73
CA ARG A 452 6.86 -10.49 21.52
C ARG A 452 8.26 -9.97 21.80
N LYS A 453 8.83 -9.27 20.81
CA LYS A 453 10.14 -8.61 20.99
C LYS A 453 10.03 -7.53 22.07
N PRO A 454 11.10 -7.21 22.80
CA PRO A 454 11.07 -6.19 23.87
C PRO A 454 10.56 -4.82 23.42
N THR A 455 10.69 -4.49 22.13
CA THR A 455 10.21 -3.24 21.52
C THR A 455 8.75 -3.29 21.05
N HIS A 456 8.00 -4.36 21.34
CA HIS A 456 6.58 -4.45 21.00
C HIS A 456 5.78 -3.43 21.81
N SER A 457 5.06 -2.54 21.11
CA SER A 457 4.34 -1.44 21.77
C SER A 457 2.92 -1.78 22.20
N ASP A 458 2.41 -2.97 21.83
CA ASP A 458 0.99 -3.35 21.97
C ASP A 458 0.01 -2.34 21.32
N ARG A 459 0.53 -1.52 20.39
CA ARG A 459 -0.28 -0.58 19.63
C ARG A 459 -0.84 -1.22 18.38
N TYR A 460 -2.16 -1.26 18.32
CA TYR A 460 -2.94 -1.65 17.15
C TYR A 460 -3.66 -0.44 16.55
N LEU A 461 -4.51 -0.68 15.55
CA LEU A 461 -5.33 0.37 14.97
C LEU A 461 -6.26 0.94 16.06
N HIS A 462 -6.05 2.21 16.43
CA HIS A 462 -6.87 2.86 17.45
C HIS A 462 -8.36 2.88 17.04
N PHE A 463 -9.26 2.52 17.97
CA PHE A 463 -10.68 2.26 17.67
C PHE A 463 -11.44 3.46 17.04
N SER A 464 -11.06 4.69 17.40
CA SER A 464 -11.68 5.88 16.82
C SER A 464 -11.25 6.18 15.37
N SER A 465 -10.35 5.39 14.78
CA SER A 465 -9.87 5.57 13.40
C SER A 465 -11.01 5.43 12.39
N HIS A 466 -10.96 6.20 11.30
CA HIS A 466 -12.00 6.23 10.27
C HIS A 466 -11.90 5.02 9.32
N HIS A 467 -12.15 3.82 9.86
CA HIS A 467 -12.20 2.57 9.11
C HIS A 467 -13.57 1.87 9.29
N PRO A 468 -13.95 0.98 8.36
CA PRO A 468 -15.12 0.13 8.55
C PRO A 468 -15.03 -0.71 9.82
N ARG A 469 -16.17 -0.95 10.49
CA ARG A 469 -16.21 -1.80 11.69
C ARG A 469 -15.73 -3.24 11.45
N SER A 470 -15.80 -3.74 10.22
CA SER A 470 -15.25 -5.04 9.87
C SER A 470 -13.72 -5.09 10.00
N VAL A 471 -13.02 -3.99 9.70
CA VAL A 471 -11.56 -3.90 9.89
C VAL A 471 -11.24 -3.97 11.38
N MET A 472 -11.94 -3.20 12.21
CA MET A 472 -11.74 -3.21 13.67
C MET A 472 -11.98 -4.59 14.29
N ARG A 473 -13.02 -5.32 13.84
CA ARG A 473 -13.25 -6.71 14.28
C ARG A 473 -12.18 -7.65 13.76
N GLY A 474 -11.79 -7.52 12.49
CA GLY A 474 -10.77 -8.36 11.85
C GLY A 474 -9.42 -8.29 12.58
N VAL A 475 -9.01 -7.11 13.06
CA VAL A 475 -7.77 -6.97 13.85
C VAL A 475 -7.83 -7.77 15.16
N ILE A 476 -8.99 -7.84 15.84
CA ILE A 476 -9.16 -8.68 17.03
C ILE A 476 -9.17 -10.15 16.64
N SER A 477 -9.96 -10.53 15.62
CA SER A 477 -10.08 -11.90 15.15
C SER A 477 -8.72 -12.48 14.76
N GLY A 478 -7.92 -11.75 13.97
CA GLY A 478 -6.58 -12.18 13.57
C GLY A 478 -5.64 -12.42 14.76
N MET A 479 -5.69 -11.58 15.80
CA MET A 479 -4.87 -11.79 17.01
C MET A 479 -5.32 -13.03 17.81
N VAL A 480 -6.63 -13.26 17.90
CA VAL A 480 -7.19 -14.45 18.58
C VAL A 480 -6.88 -15.72 17.79
N GLU A 481 -7.04 -15.70 16.48
CA GLU A 481 -6.70 -16.81 15.59
C GLU A 481 -5.20 -17.13 15.65
N ARG A 482 -4.34 -16.11 15.64
CA ARG A 482 -2.90 -16.26 15.83
C ARG A 482 -2.57 -16.91 17.18
N ALA A 483 -3.18 -16.43 18.26
CA ALA A 483 -2.98 -17.01 19.59
C ALA A 483 -3.35 -18.50 19.63
N ARG A 484 -4.47 -18.89 19.01
CA ARG A 484 -4.89 -20.30 18.92
C ARG A 484 -4.01 -21.15 18.02
N ALA A 485 -3.45 -20.56 16.97
CA ALA A 485 -2.59 -21.26 16.03
C ALA A 485 -1.20 -21.53 16.62
N ILE A 486 -0.70 -20.64 17.49
CA ILE A 486 0.65 -20.69 18.04
C ILE A 486 0.66 -21.31 19.44
N CYS A 487 -0.25 -20.93 20.33
CA CYS A 487 -0.14 -21.32 21.74
C CYS A 487 -0.53 -22.79 21.96
N ASP A 488 0.20 -23.48 22.82
CA ASP A 488 -0.33 -24.63 23.56
C ASP A 488 -1.44 -24.21 24.53
N GLU A 489 -2.29 -25.18 24.88
CA GLU A 489 -3.53 -24.96 25.63
C GLU A 489 -3.29 -24.23 26.96
N GLU A 490 -2.19 -24.54 27.65
CA GLU A 490 -1.82 -23.92 28.92
C GLU A 490 -1.46 -22.43 28.82
N PHE A 491 -0.94 -21.97 27.67
CA PHE A 491 -0.55 -20.58 27.46
C PHE A 491 -1.68 -19.74 26.85
N LEU A 492 -2.66 -20.39 26.20
CA LEU A 492 -3.70 -19.72 25.45
C LEU A 492 -4.55 -18.76 26.31
N ALA A 493 -4.92 -19.16 27.53
CA ALA A 493 -5.75 -18.34 28.42
C ALA A 493 -5.05 -17.01 28.78
N LYS A 494 -3.75 -17.08 29.09
CA LYS A 494 -2.92 -15.91 29.40
C LYS A 494 -2.81 -14.99 28.20
N GLU A 495 -2.58 -15.55 27.01
CA GLU A 495 -2.47 -14.81 25.76
C GLU A 495 -3.79 -14.11 25.38
N LEU A 496 -4.94 -14.77 25.53
CA LEU A 496 -6.26 -14.16 25.33
C LEU A 496 -6.54 -13.03 26.34
N GLY A 497 -6.07 -13.18 27.58
CA GLY A 497 -6.12 -12.12 28.59
C GLY A 497 -5.30 -10.89 28.20
N HIS A 498 -4.09 -11.10 27.67
CA HIS A 498 -3.24 -10.03 27.12
C HIS A 498 -3.92 -9.31 25.95
N ILE A 499 -4.48 -10.06 25.00
CA ILE A 499 -5.20 -9.51 23.84
C ILE A 499 -6.36 -8.61 24.30
N LYS A 500 -7.19 -9.08 25.24
CA LYS A 500 -8.33 -8.30 25.76
C LYS A 500 -7.88 -6.98 26.39
N THR A 501 -6.87 -7.04 27.27
CA THR A 501 -6.30 -5.88 27.94
C THR A 501 -5.72 -4.89 26.93
N THR A 502 -5.02 -5.41 25.93
CA THR A 502 -4.38 -4.60 24.89
C THR A 502 -5.41 -3.86 24.04
N PHE A 503 -6.46 -4.53 23.54
CA PHE A 503 -7.49 -3.86 22.75
C PHE A 503 -8.29 -2.84 23.57
N PHE A 504 -8.53 -3.12 24.85
CA PHE A 504 -9.14 -2.16 25.76
C PHE A 504 -8.30 -0.87 25.85
N SER A 505 -6.98 -0.98 26.03
CA SER A 505 -6.04 0.17 26.03
C SER A 505 -5.96 0.90 24.67
N ASN A 506 -6.26 0.23 23.56
CA ASN A 506 -6.36 0.83 22.22
C ASN A 506 -7.75 1.48 21.95
N GLY A 507 -8.60 1.60 22.98
CA GLY A 507 -9.89 2.28 22.93
C GLY A 507 -11.06 1.43 22.44
N TYR A 508 -10.92 0.11 22.35
CA TYR A 508 -11.99 -0.77 21.89
C TYR A 508 -13.04 -1.00 22.98
N PRO A 509 -14.35 -0.96 22.65
CA PRO A 509 -15.41 -1.24 23.62
C PRO A 509 -15.34 -2.70 24.10
N ALA A 510 -15.47 -2.92 25.42
CA ALA A 510 -15.42 -4.26 26.01
C ALA A 510 -16.41 -5.25 25.37
N ALA A 511 -17.64 -4.81 25.08
CA ALA A 511 -18.63 -5.65 24.41
C ALA A 511 -18.19 -6.09 23.00
N LEU A 512 -17.49 -5.21 22.26
CA LEU A 512 -16.96 -5.55 20.95
C LEU A 512 -15.83 -6.57 21.08
N ILE A 513 -14.91 -6.37 22.02
CA ILE A 513 -13.79 -7.29 22.30
C ILE A 513 -14.36 -8.67 22.61
N SER A 514 -15.25 -8.78 23.59
CA SER A 514 -15.87 -10.05 23.98
C SER A 514 -16.56 -10.72 22.80
N SER A 515 -17.42 -10.00 22.07
CA SER A 515 -18.13 -10.57 20.90
C SER A 515 -17.17 -11.06 19.81
N ALA A 516 -16.14 -10.29 19.47
CA ALA A 516 -15.18 -10.66 18.43
C ALA A 516 -14.31 -11.84 18.85
N THR A 517 -13.87 -11.89 20.11
CA THR A 517 -13.15 -13.04 20.67
C THR A 517 -14.01 -14.30 20.68
N THR A 518 -15.29 -14.21 21.07
CA THR A 518 -16.22 -15.34 21.02
C THR A 518 -16.45 -15.82 19.59
N HIS A 519 -16.63 -14.91 18.63
CA HIS A 519 -16.78 -15.30 17.22
C HIS A 519 -15.51 -15.92 16.63
N ALA A 520 -14.31 -15.43 16.97
CA ALA A 520 -13.05 -16.02 16.50
C ALA A 520 -12.74 -17.38 17.16
N THR A 521 -13.32 -17.66 18.33
CA THR A 521 -13.17 -18.95 19.02
C THR A 521 -14.17 -19.98 18.51
N ALA A 522 -15.42 -19.58 18.32
CA ALA A 522 -16.47 -20.37 17.68
C ALA A 522 -16.23 -20.38 16.16
N ARG A 523 -15.38 -21.28 15.65
CA ARG A 523 -15.05 -21.46 14.22
C ARG A 523 -16.29 -21.20 13.33
N PRO A 524 -16.43 -20.04 12.68
CA PRO A 524 -17.50 -19.87 11.72
C PRO A 524 -17.10 -20.62 10.44
N GLU A 525 -18.03 -21.34 9.84
CA GLU A 525 -17.87 -21.76 8.45
C GLU A 525 -17.56 -20.51 7.60
N GLU A 526 -16.49 -20.59 6.80
CA GLU A 526 -16.20 -19.54 5.82
C GLU A 526 -17.38 -19.43 4.87
N HIS A 527 -18.14 -18.34 4.99
CA HIS A 527 -19.12 -18.01 3.98
C HIS A 527 -18.36 -17.54 2.73
N VAL A 528 -17.99 -18.50 1.88
CA VAL A 528 -17.38 -18.24 0.58
C VAL A 528 -18.38 -17.38 -0.20
N PRO A 529 -18.05 -16.12 -0.51
CA PRO A 529 -18.96 -15.27 -1.26
C PRO A 529 -19.24 -15.92 -2.62
N SER A 530 -20.52 -16.01 -3.01
CA SER A 530 -20.87 -16.49 -4.35
C SER A 530 -20.08 -15.70 -5.41
N PRO A 531 -19.32 -16.35 -6.32
CA PRO A 531 -18.46 -15.71 -7.32
C PRO A 531 -19.20 -14.82 -8.34
N THR A 532 -20.53 -14.78 -8.29
CA THR A 532 -21.38 -14.23 -9.35
C THR A 532 -21.80 -12.77 -9.14
N ALA A 533 -21.63 -12.21 -7.93
CA ALA A 533 -22.07 -10.85 -7.63
C ALA A 533 -21.03 -9.78 -8.05
N PRO A 534 -21.44 -8.65 -8.66
CA PRO A 534 -20.52 -7.55 -8.99
C PRO A 534 -19.79 -7.02 -7.74
N LEU A 535 -18.48 -6.76 -7.85
CA LEU A 535 -17.65 -6.21 -6.77
C LEU A 535 -17.31 -4.74 -7.03
N LEU A 536 -17.69 -3.87 -6.09
CA LEU A 536 -17.35 -2.45 -6.07
C LEU A 536 -16.26 -2.17 -5.05
N ILE A 537 -15.24 -1.41 -5.43
CA ILE A 537 -14.16 -0.95 -4.55
C ILE A 537 -14.27 0.57 -4.40
N LEU A 538 -14.78 1.04 -3.27
CA LEU A 538 -15.15 2.44 -3.06
C LEU A 538 -14.33 3.10 -1.94
N PRO A 539 -14.13 4.43 -1.92
CA PRO A 539 -13.65 5.12 -0.73
C PRO A 539 -14.58 4.90 0.46
N TYR A 540 -14.03 4.58 1.64
CA TYR A 540 -14.82 4.50 2.86
C TYR A 540 -15.19 5.89 3.35
N TYR A 541 -16.45 6.05 3.77
CA TYR A 541 -16.88 7.20 4.54
C TYR A 541 -17.87 6.73 5.62
N ASN A 542 -17.55 6.97 6.90
CA ASN A 542 -18.35 6.52 8.03
C ASN A 542 -19.82 6.95 7.92
N GLY A 543 -20.75 6.01 8.12
CA GLY A 543 -22.18 6.20 8.00
C GLY A 543 -22.70 6.02 6.57
N LEU A 544 -21.95 6.45 5.56
CA LEU A 544 -22.29 6.22 4.14
C LEU A 544 -21.87 4.82 3.70
N GLY A 545 -20.66 4.38 4.05
CA GLY A 545 -20.15 3.04 3.72
C GLY A 545 -21.04 1.92 4.24
N GLU A 546 -21.52 2.02 5.48
CA GLU A 546 -22.46 1.06 6.07
C GLU A 546 -23.80 1.02 5.34
N LYS A 547 -24.30 2.17 4.87
CA LYS A 547 -25.53 2.24 4.07
C LYS A 547 -25.33 1.57 2.72
N ILE A 548 -24.24 1.90 2.03
CA ILE A 548 -23.90 1.29 0.72
C ILE A 548 -23.71 -0.22 0.87
N LYS A 549 -23.01 -0.69 1.90
CA LYS A 549 -22.80 -2.13 2.13
C LYS A 549 -24.10 -2.88 2.43
N ARG A 550 -25.02 -2.29 3.19
CA ARG A 550 -26.36 -2.87 3.42
C ARG A 550 -27.18 -2.91 2.14
N MET A 551 -27.20 -1.80 1.40
CA MET A 551 -27.88 -1.71 0.11
C MET A 551 -27.33 -2.72 -0.90
N GLY A 552 -26.00 -2.94 -0.93
CA GLY A 552 -25.39 -3.97 -1.75
C GLY A 552 -25.90 -5.39 -1.48
N ARG A 553 -26.25 -5.72 -0.23
CA ARG A 553 -26.86 -7.03 0.09
C ARG A 553 -28.27 -7.17 -0.50
N THR A 554 -29.06 -6.09 -0.50
CA THR A 554 -30.42 -6.08 -1.06
C THR A 554 -30.40 -6.07 -2.59
N VAL A 555 -29.53 -5.25 -3.18
CA VAL A 555 -29.40 -5.09 -4.64
C VAL A 555 -28.54 -6.22 -5.22
N GLY A 556 -27.81 -7.01 -4.43
CA GLY A 556 -27.01 -8.14 -4.95
C GLY A 556 -25.67 -7.74 -5.56
N PHE A 557 -24.90 -6.88 -4.88
CA PHE A 557 -23.49 -6.61 -5.19
C PHE A 557 -22.63 -6.52 -3.93
N GLN A 558 -21.35 -6.78 -4.08
CA GLN A 558 -20.35 -6.75 -3.01
C GLN A 558 -19.62 -5.41 -2.98
N VAL A 559 -19.20 -4.98 -1.78
CA VAL A 559 -18.50 -3.70 -1.59
C VAL A 559 -17.31 -3.86 -0.66
N TYR A 560 -16.14 -3.50 -1.18
CA TYR A 560 -14.92 -3.29 -0.41
C TYR A 560 -14.54 -1.83 -0.37
N PHE A 561 -13.85 -1.43 0.71
CA PHE A 561 -13.55 -0.03 0.94
C PHE A 561 -12.06 0.27 0.97
N LYS A 562 -11.66 1.35 0.31
CA LYS A 562 -10.34 1.99 0.43
C LYS A 562 -10.37 2.99 1.59
N SER A 563 -9.36 3.00 2.43
CA SER A 563 -9.22 3.98 3.51
C SER A 563 -8.77 5.35 2.97
N ALA A 564 -9.10 6.41 3.70
CA ALA A 564 -8.62 7.75 3.41
C ALA A 564 -7.16 7.96 3.89
N ALA A 565 -6.62 9.15 3.65
CA ALA A 565 -5.27 9.53 4.06
C ALA A 565 -5.03 9.28 5.57
N SER A 566 -4.08 8.40 5.89
CA SER A 566 -3.64 8.13 7.26
C SER A 566 -2.73 9.24 7.80
N VAL A 567 -2.54 9.29 9.12
CA VAL A 567 -1.58 10.18 9.79
C VAL A 567 -0.20 10.04 9.15
N ARG A 568 0.22 8.81 8.80
CA ARG A 568 1.44 8.55 8.03
C ARG A 568 1.47 9.41 6.78
N SER A 569 0.50 9.26 5.89
CA SER A 569 0.49 10.01 4.62
C SER A 569 0.49 11.53 4.79
N ILE A 570 -0.03 12.04 5.93
CA ILE A 570 -0.10 13.46 6.24
C ILE A 570 1.24 14.00 6.72
N VAL A 571 1.87 13.34 7.69
CA VAL A 571 3.09 13.84 8.37
C VAL A 571 4.39 13.34 7.73
N ARG A 572 4.32 12.28 6.94
CA ARG A 572 5.47 11.63 6.30
C ARG A 572 6.27 12.60 5.43
N ASN A 573 7.58 12.69 5.69
CA ASN A 573 8.53 13.58 5.02
C ASN A 573 9.93 12.95 4.82
N ASP A 574 10.06 11.63 5.04
CA ASP A 574 11.22 10.79 4.66
C ASP A 574 11.32 10.55 3.14
N LYS A 575 10.30 10.96 2.37
CA LYS A 575 10.23 10.88 0.91
C LYS A 575 10.08 12.26 0.28
N VAL A 576 10.57 12.41 -0.94
CA VAL A 576 10.49 13.69 -1.65
C VAL A 576 9.04 13.96 -2.06
N ARG A 577 8.54 15.15 -1.77
CA ARG A 577 7.20 15.58 -2.15
C ARG A 577 7.28 16.36 -3.47
N MET A 578 6.87 15.73 -4.56
CA MET A 578 6.75 16.42 -5.85
C MET A 578 5.69 17.52 -5.80
N ALA A 579 5.96 18.66 -6.44
CA ALA A 579 4.97 19.71 -6.61
C ALA A 579 3.82 19.19 -7.49
N PRO A 580 2.57 19.68 -7.31
CA PRO A 580 1.42 19.23 -8.11
C PRO A 580 1.65 19.25 -9.63
N ASN A 581 2.40 20.23 -10.14
CA ASN A 581 2.65 20.43 -11.57
C ASN A 581 3.69 19.43 -12.15
N GLU A 582 4.52 18.86 -11.29
CA GLU A 582 5.55 17.88 -11.66
C GLU A 582 5.00 16.44 -11.59
N LYS A 583 3.86 16.25 -10.92
CA LYS A 583 3.26 14.92 -10.79
C LYS A 583 2.71 14.44 -12.14
N PRO A 584 3.02 13.20 -12.54
CA PRO A 584 2.38 12.57 -13.67
C PRO A 584 0.96 12.07 -13.30
N GLY A 585 0.14 11.75 -14.30
CA GLY A 585 -1.20 11.22 -14.08
C GLY A 585 -2.17 12.30 -13.59
N VAL A 586 -2.30 13.38 -14.35
CA VAL A 586 -3.07 14.56 -13.96
C VAL A 586 -4.20 14.82 -14.94
N ILE A 587 -5.25 15.42 -14.40
CA ILE A 587 -6.30 16.09 -15.14
C ILE A 587 -5.99 17.56 -15.00
N TYR A 588 -5.90 18.24 -16.13
CA TYR A 588 -5.47 19.62 -16.21
C TYR A 588 -6.47 20.46 -16.98
N GLU A 589 -6.45 21.74 -16.68
CA GLU A 589 -7.20 22.78 -17.34
C GLU A 589 -6.22 23.77 -17.97
N ILE A 590 -6.46 24.18 -19.21
CA ILE A 590 -5.72 25.27 -19.85
C ILE A 590 -6.70 26.40 -20.10
N LEU A 591 -6.48 27.50 -19.38
CA LEU A 591 -7.29 28.70 -19.47
C LEU A 591 -6.66 29.68 -20.46
N CYS A 592 -7.43 30.08 -21.46
CA CYS A 592 -7.09 31.18 -22.34
C CYS A 592 -7.57 32.50 -21.73
N THR A 593 -6.81 33.57 -21.95
CA THR A 593 -7.22 34.95 -21.59
C THR A 593 -8.56 35.38 -22.19
N CYS A 594 -9.04 34.73 -23.26
CA CYS A 594 -10.40 34.92 -23.78
C CYS A 594 -11.50 34.20 -22.95
N SER A 595 -11.16 33.73 -21.74
CA SER A 595 -12.01 32.94 -20.84
C SER A 595 -12.36 31.53 -21.33
N ALA A 596 -11.74 31.10 -22.43
CA ALA A 596 -11.93 29.74 -22.94
C ALA A 596 -11.12 28.73 -22.12
N SER A 597 -11.76 27.64 -21.71
CA SER A 597 -11.15 26.58 -20.92
C SER A 597 -11.07 25.29 -21.72
N TYR A 598 -9.90 24.67 -21.75
CA TYR A 598 -9.66 23.32 -22.26
C TYR A 598 -9.37 22.37 -21.10
N ILE A 599 -10.08 21.24 -21.03
CA ILE A 599 -9.82 20.20 -20.03
C ILE A 599 -9.29 18.96 -20.74
N GLY A 600 -8.22 18.38 -20.19
CA GLY A 600 -7.68 17.12 -20.67
C GLY A 600 -7.00 16.31 -19.56
N GLU A 601 -6.68 15.07 -19.86
CA GLU A 601 -5.82 14.22 -19.02
C GLU A 601 -4.48 13.89 -19.67
N THR A 602 -3.51 13.55 -18.83
CA THR A 602 -2.22 13.03 -19.28
C THR A 602 -1.67 12.03 -18.27
N GLY A 603 -1.09 10.95 -18.78
CA GLY A 603 -0.23 10.05 -17.99
C GLY A 603 1.15 10.63 -17.71
N ASN A 604 1.56 11.72 -18.35
CA ASN A 604 2.82 12.42 -18.09
C ASN A 604 2.58 13.62 -17.16
N SER A 605 3.63 14.42 -16.88
CA SER A 605 3.46 15.70 -16.17
C SER A 605 2.69 16.72 -17.02
N LEU A 606 2.13 17.74 -16.37
CA LEU A 606 1.49 18.86 -17.07
C LEU A 606 2.49 19.59 -17.95
N SER A 607 3.72 19.82 -17.49
CA SER A 607 4.78 20.47 -18.26
C SER A 607 5.04 19.75 -19.58
N HIS A 608 5.25 18.43 -19.53
CA HIS A 608 5.49 17.61 -20.70
C HIS A 608 4.30 17.64 -21.67
N ARG A 609 3.08 17.54 -21.14
CA ARG A 609 1.88 17.59 -21.99
C ARG A 609 1.68 18.96 -22.63
N TYR A 610 1.95 20.04 -21.90
CA TYR A 610 1.85 21.39 -22.42
C TYR A 610 2.88 21.64 -23.52
N GLU A 611 4.11 21.15 -23.37
CA GLU A 611 5.14 21.20 -24.41
C GLU A 611 4.71 20.47 -25.69
N GLN A 612 4.03 19.31 -25.57
CA GLN A 612 3.45 18.63 -26.74
C GLN A 612 2.44 19.53 -27.47
N HIS A 613 1.57 20.22 -26.75
CA HIS A 613 0.63 21.17 -27.34
C HIS A 613 1.36 22.34 -28.03
N LEU A 614 2.40 22.89 -27.41
CA LEU A 614 3.23 23.95 -27.99
C LEU A 614 3.98 23.47 -29.23
N ASN A 615 4.49 22.23 -29.25
CA ASN A 615 5.14 21.64 -30.41
C ASN A 615 4.18 21.50 -31.58
N CYS A 616 2.92 21.08 -31.34
CA CYS A 616 1.89 21.09 -32.37
C CYS A 616 1.56 22.52 -32.85
N LEU A 617 1.49 23.49 -31.94
CA LEU A 617 1.26 24.90 -32.29
C LEU A 617 2.41 25.48 -33.12
N ASN A 618 3.65 25.15 -32.77
CA ASN A 618 4.84 25.54 -33.51
C ASN A 618 4.83 24.91 -34.91
N ARG A 619 4.42 23.64 -35.07
CA ARG A 619 4.21 23.03 -36.39
C ARG A 619 3.19 23.79 -37.22
N TYR A 620 2.06 24.19 -36.61
CA TYR A 620 1.04 25.01 -37.27
C TYR A 620 1.59 26.38 -37.70
N LYS A 621 2.19 27.15 -36.78
CA LYS A 621 2.79 28.48 -37.07
C LYS A 621 3.84 28.39 -38.17
N ASN A 622 4.72 27.40 -38.07
CA ASN A 622 5.72 27.13 -39.08
C ASN A 622 5.12 26.84 -40.46
N ALA A 623 3.97 26.15 -40.55
CA ALA A 623 3.29 25.87 -41.81
C ALA A 623 2.57 27.09 -42.37
N LEU A 624 2.00 27.91 -41.49
CA LEU A 624 1.43 29.20 -41.85
C LEU A 624 2.50 30.16 -42.41
N ASP A 625 3.69 30.21 -41.81
CA ASP A 625 4.79 31.05 -42.28
C ASP A 625 5.32 30.61 -43.66
N ASP A 626 5.44 29.29 -43.87
CA ASP A 626 5.81 28.73 -45.18
C ASP A 626 4.74 29.05 -46.25
N GLN A 627 3.45 28.96 -45.91
CA GLN A 627 2.34 29.34 -46.80
C GLN A 627 2.39 30.83 -47.16
N ARG A 628 2.79 31.68 -46.21
CA ARG A 628 2.92 33.14 -46.38
C ARG A 628 4.23 33.56 -47.08
N GLY A 629 5.09 32.62 -47.44
CA GLY A 629 6.38 32.91 -48.07
C GLY A 629 7.41 33.56 -47.13
N LEU A 630 7.17 33.53 -45.81
CA LEU A 630 8.04 34.12 -44.78
C LEU A 630 9.15 33.15 -44.31
N GLY A 631 9.43 32.10 -45.08
CA GLY A 631 10.28 30.97 -44.69
C GLY A 631 11.74 31.35 -44.45
N ILE A 632 12.15 31.42 -43.19
CA ILE A 632 13.55 31.51 -42.77
C ILE A 632 14.31 30.27 -43.27
N LYS A 633 15.49 30.42 -43.87
CA LYS A 633 16.39 29.31 -44.25
C LYS A 633 16.65 28.41 -43.03
N ARG A 634 16.11 27.18 -43.03
CA ARG A 634 16.24 26.24 -41.89
C ARG A 634 17.42 25.30 -42.11
N ARG A 635 18.19 25.01 -41.04
CA ARG A 635 19.05 23.83 -40.99
C ARG A 635 18.19 22.60 -40.65
N GLY A 636 18.09 21.64 -41.57
CA GLY A 636 17.35 20.39 -41.37
C GLY A 636 16.70 19.84 -42.64
N ARG A 637 16.09 18.65 -42.53
CA ARG A 637 15.38 18.00 -43.65
C ARG A 637 14.14 18.83 -44.05
N PRO A 638 13.90 19.06 -45.35
CA PRO A 638 12.67 19.69 -45.84
C PRO A 638 11.41 18.95 -45.35
N ARG A 639 10.30 19.67 -45.19
CA ARG A 639 9.02 19.02 -44.83
C ARG A 639 8.58 18.08 -45.94
N LYS A 640 8.07 16.92 -45.53
CA LYS A 640 7.52 15.90 -46.43
C LYS A 640 6.09 16.20 -46.88
N LEU A 641 5.35 17.01 -46.12
CA LEU A 641 3.94 17.36 -46.33
C LEU A 641 3.80 18.78 -46.83
N GLN A 642 2.76 19.05 -47.62
CA GLN A 642 2.45 20.40 -48.07
C GLN A 642 2.03 21.30 -46.89
N PRO A 643 2.26 22.63 -46.93
CA PRO A 643 1.95 23.52 -45.80
C PRO A 643 0.50 23.42 -45.31
N ASN A 644 -0.47 23.37 -46.23
CA ASN A 644 -1.90 23.25 -45.87
C ASN A 644 -2.21 21.91 -45.17
N GLU A 645 -1.65 20.80 -45.64
CA GLU A 645 -1.82 19.49 -45.03
C GLU A 645 -1.19 19.43 -43.62
N ALA A 646 -0.03 20.08 -43.45
CA ALA A 646 0.64 20.18 -42.16
C ALA A 646 -0.14 21.06 -41.15
N MET A 647 -0.76 22.14 -41.62
CA MET A 647 -1.67 22.96 -40.79
C MET A 647 -2.89 22.15 -40.34
N ASP A 648 -3.52 21.42 -41.27
CA ASP A 648 -4.66 20.56 -41.00
C ASP A 648 -4.30 19.44 -40.02
N GLU A 649 -3.15 18.80 -40.17
CA GLU A 649 -2.67 17.77 -39.24
C GLU A 649 -2.43 18.35 -37.84
N ALA A 650 -1.84 19.54 -37.75
CA ALA A 650 -1.60 20.20 -36.47
C ALA A 650 -2.90 20.61 -35.75
N ILE A 651 -3.88 21.16 -36.49
CA ILE A 651 -5.23 21.46 -35.98
C ILE A 651 -5.92 20.17 -35.53
N LYS A 652 -5.82 19.08 -36.30
CA LYS A 652 -6.39 17.76 -35.94
C LYS A 652 -5.65 17.10 -34.77
N ALA A 653 -4.41 17.43 -34.50
CA ALA A 653 -3.64 16.86 -33.38
C ALA A 653 -4.00 17.46 -32.02
N SER A 654 -4.43 18.73 -31.94
CA SER A 654 -4.65 19.42 -30.67
C SER A 654 -5.80 20.44 -30.70
N ALA A 655 -6.77 20.30 -29.79
CA ALA A 655 -7.89 21.26 -29.61
C ALA A 655 -7.38 22.66 -29.26
N ILE A 656 -6.25 22.71 -28.55
CA ILE A 656 -5.58 23.95 -28.19
C ILE A 656 -5.01 24.63 -29.43
N VAL A 657 -4.49 23.86 -30.39
CA VAL A 657 -4.00 24.41 -31.66
C VAL A 657 -5.16 24.93 -32.51
N GLU A 658 -6.27 24.20 -32.55
CA GLU A 658 -7.49 24.68 -33.18
C GLU A 658 -7.97 26.01 -32.58
N HIS A 659 -8.04 26.13 -31.26
CA HIS A 659 -8.41 27.38 -30.60
C HIS A 659 -7.39 28.50 -30.86
N ALA A 660 -6.09 28.22 -30.66
CA ALA A 660 -5.02 29.19 -30.84
C ALA A 660 -4.87 29.64 -32.31
N SER A 661 -5.37 28.87 -33.28
CA SER A 661 -5.44 29.32 -34.69
C SER A 661 -6.43 30.47 -34.91
N ARG A 662 -7.36 30.68 -33.98
CA ARG A 662 -8.44 31.69 -34.04
C ARG A 662 -8.38 32.70 -32.90
N CYS A 663 -7.41 32.57 -31.99
CA CYS A 663 -7.30 33.38 -30.79
C CYS A 663 -5.83 33.59 -30.41
N ASP A 664 -5.44 34.85 -30.23
CA ASP A 664 -4.09 35.25 -29.82
C ASP A 664 -3.91 35.33 -28.29
N GLY A 665 -4.90 34.83 -27.54
CA GLY A 665 -4.87 34.88 -26.09
C GLY A 665 -3.77 34.01 -25.47
N GLN A 666 -3.17 34.49 -24.38
CA GLN A 666 -2.21 33.70 -23.61
C GLN A 666 -2.91 32.51 -22.92
N MET A 667 -2.22 31.36 -22.88
CA MET A 667 -2.70 30.10 -22.32
C MET A 667 -2.03 29.83 -20.96
N HIS A 668 -2.83 29.47 -19.96
CA HIS A 668 -2.41 29.22 -18.58
C HIS A 668 -2.76 27.79 -18.16
N PRO A 669 -1.79 26.87 -18.10
CA PRO A 669 -2.01 25.49 -17.69
C PRO A 669 -2.09 25.34 -16.15
N ASN A 670 -3.11 24.65 -15.67
CA ASN A 670 -3.38 24.39 -14.25
C ASN A 670 -3.72 22.90 -14.02
N VAL A 671 -3.23 22.30 -12.92
CA VAL A 671 -3.67 20.96 -12.51
C VAL A 671 -4.95 21.08 -11.69
N ILE A 672 -6.03 20.41 -12.12
CA ILE A 672 -7.32 20.40 -11.41
C ILE A 672 -7.50 19.15 -10.55
N ALA A 673 -6.91 18.02 -10.94
CA ALA A 673 -6.93 16.80 -10.15
C ALA A 673 -5.74 15.87 -10.47
N ASN A 674 -5.32 15.08 -9.50
CA ASN A 674 -4.34 14.01 -9.70
C ASN A 674 -5.04 12.65 -9.56
N GLU A 675 -4.89 11.79 -10.56
CA GLU A 675 -5.43 10.44 -10.59
C GLU A 675 -4.47 9.56 -11.40
N PRO A 676 -3.59 8.79 -10.76
CA PRO A 676 -2.61 7.97 -11.48
C PRO A 676 -3.26 6.82 -12.26
N ASP A 677 -4.40 6.30 -11.79
CA ASP A 677 -5.11 5.22 -12.49
C ASP A 677 -5.73 5.75 -13.79
N PHE A 678 -5.29 5.22 -14.93
CA PHE A 678 -5.75 5.66 -16.25
C PHE A 678 -7.28 5.57 -16.41
N ARG A 679 -7.92 4.51 -15.92
CA ARG A 679 -9.37 4.31 -16.07
C ARG A 679 -10.15 5.31 -15.23
N LEU A 680 -9.75 5.50 -13.98
CA LEU A 680 -10.37 6.50 -13.10
C LEU A 680 -10.13 7.91 -13.63
N ARG A 681 -8.92 8.19 -14.13
CA ARG A 681 -8.54 9.48 -14.69
C ARG A 681 -9.40 9.85 -15.89
N LYS A 682 -9.63 8.91 -16.81
CA LYS A 682 -10.54 9.07 -17.96
C LYS A 682 -11.98 9.36 -17.54
N ILE A 683 -12.49 8.67 -16.52
CA ILE A 683 -13.86 8.92 -16.01
C ILE A 683 -13.93 10.32 -15.39
N LYS A 684 -12.95 10.70 -14.56
CA LYS A 684 -12.88 12.03 -13.95
C LYS A 684 -12.76 13.14 -15.00
N GLU A 685 -11.89 12.97 -16.00
CA GLU A 685 -11.78 13.88 -17.16
C GLU A 685 -13.13 14.07 -17.84
N ALA A 686 -13.83 12.99 -18.18
CA ALA A 686 -15.14 13.07 -18.81
C ALA A 686 -16.18 13.81 -17.94
N LEU A 687 -16.14 13.63 -16.62
CA LEU A 687 -17.00 14.38 -15.69
C LEU A 687 -16.66 15.88 -15.69
N TYR A 688 -15.38 16.25 -15.68
CA TYR A 688 -14.97 17.65 -15.77
C TYR A 688 -15.35 18.28 -17.12
N ILE A 689 -15.15 17.57 -18.23
CA ILE A 689 -15.52 18.02 -19.59
C ILE A 689 -17.02 18.27 -19.70
N ARG A 690 -17.88 17.41 -19.14
CA ARG A 690 -19.35 17.60 -19.19
C ARG A 690 -19.82 18.90 -18.53
N HIS A 691 -19.00 19.49 -17.67
CA HIS A 691 -19.27 20.77 -17.02
C HIS A 691 -18.53 21.96 -17.66
N ASN A 692 -17.73 21.70 -18.70
CA ASN A 692 -17.06 22.72 -19.50
C ASN A 692 -17.84 22.97 -20.80
N VAL A 693 -18.05 24.24 -21.16
CA VAL A 693 -18.84 24.65 -22.33
C VAL A 693 -18.02 25.27 -23.46
N VAL A 694 -16.69 25.37 -23.32
CA VAL A 694 -15.86 26.16 -24.25
C VAL A 694 -14.98 25.31 -25.17
N ILE A 695 -13.76 24.95 -24.77
CA ILE A 695 -12.82 24.21 -25.63
C ILE A 695 -12.94 22.72 -25.31
N ASN A 696 -13.71 21.99 -26.11
CA ASN A 696 -13.86 20.53 -25.96
C ASN A 696 -13.77 19.86 -27.34
N ARG A 697 -13.01 18.76 -27.43
CA ARG A 697 -13.08 17.84 -28.57
C ARG A 697 -14.14 16.77 -28.42
N ASP A 698 -14.48 16.47 -27.17
CA ASP A 698 -15.22 15.28 -26.81
C ASP A 698 -16.52 15.74 -26.13
N LYS A 699 -17.67 15.11 -26.43
CA LYS A 699 -18.94 15.40 -25.75
C LYS A 699 -18.99 14.86 -24.30
N GLY A 700 -17.83 14.67 -23.65
CA GLY A 700 -17.72 14.01 -22.34
C GLY A 700 -18.22 12.56 -22.35
N GLN A 701 -18.02 11.83 -23.46
CA GLN A 701 -18.30 10.40 -23.57
C GLN A 701 -17.02 9.59 -23.36
N ARG A 702 -17.08 8.55 -22.51
CA ARG A 702 -15.95 7.66 -22.24
C ARG A 702 -15.79 6.66 -23.40
N HIS A 703 -14.93 6.95 -24.36
CA HIS A 703 -14.46 5.96 -25.32
C HIS A 703 -13.23 5.24 -24.73
N LEU A 704 -13.37 3.95 -24.46
CA LEU A 704 -12.24 3.09 -24.08
C LEU A 704 -11.60 2.60 -25.37
N ASP A 705 -10.78 3.43 -26.01
CA ASP A 705 -10.25 3.10 -27.34
C ASP A 705 -9.14 2.05 -27.28
N GLN A 706 -9.34 1.02 -28.11
CA GLN A 706 -8.32 0.16 -28.69
C GLN A 706 -7.28 1.04 -29.38
N GLY A 707 -6.00 0.69 -29.26
CA GLY A 707 -4.91 1.46 -29.85
C GLY A 707 -5.08 1.66 -31.35
N ARG A 708 -5.51 2.87 -31.76
CA ARG A 708 -5.24 3.60 -33.02
C ARG A 708 -6.28 4.71 -33.20
N TYR A 709 -5.88 5.98 -33.07
CA TYR A 709 -6.70 7.09 -33.55
C TYR A 709 -6.60 7.18 -35.08
N ARG A 710 -7.68 6.82 -35.79
CA ARG A 710 -8.07 7.40 -37.09
C ARG A 710 -9.51 7.89 -36.93
N GLY A 711 -9.71 9.18 -37.18
CA GLY A 711 -10.90 9.91 -36.73
C GLY A 711 -12.17 9.66 -37.54
N GLN A 712 -13.29 10.15 -37.00
CA GLN A 712 -14.46 10.52 -37.80
C GLN A 712 -15.37 11.49 -37.03
N ARG A 713 -15.96 12.41 -37.80
CA ARG A 713 -16.89 13.49 -37.42
C ARG A 713 -18.31 12.94 -37.27
N HIS A 714 -19.16 13.60 -36.48
CA HIS A 714 -20.43 14.16 -36.98
C HIS A 714 -21.08 15.17 -36.01
N LEU A 715 -21.62 16.23 -36.62
CA LEU A 715 -22.27 17.42 -36.07
C LEU A 715 -23.76 17.22 -35.72
N ASP A 716 -24.30 18.22 -35.00
CA ASP A 716 -25.68 18.74 -34.95
C ASP A 716 -26.48 18.71 -33.62
N GLN A 717 -26.46 19.89 -32.96
CA GLN A 717 -27.48 20.76 -32.31
C GLN A 717 -28.56 20.22 -31.30
N PRO A 718 -29.34 21.08 -30.60
CA PRO A 718 -28.93 22.04 -29.56
C PRO A 718 -29.78 21.93 -28.25
N ASN A 719 -29.49 22.82 -27.29
CA ASN A 719 -30.38 23.40 -26.25
C ASN A 719 -30.38 22.90 -24.76
N TYR A 720 -30.04 23.89 -23.91
CA TYR A 720 -30.38 24.14 -22.49
C TYR A 720 -29.76 23.28 -21.36
N ALA A 721 -28.80 23.87 -20.64
CA ALA A 721 -28.91 24.12 -19.18
C ALA A 721 -27.78 25.05 -18.68
N LYS A 722 -28.19 26.11 -17.96
CA LYS A 722 -27.32 27.08 -17.27
C LYS A 722 -26.72 26.50 -15.98
N SER A 723 -25.43 26.77 -15.80
CA SER A 723 -24.59 27.02 -14.61
C SER A 723 -24.68 26.22 -13.28
N VAL A 724 -23.53 26.29 -12.59
CA VAL A 724 -23.21 26.18 -11.15
C VAL A 724 -22.50 24.88 -10.72
N MET A 725 -21.17 24.95 -10.62
CA MET A 725 -20.42 24.25 -9.58
C MET A 725 -20.26 25.17 -8.36
N LEU A 726 -20.22 24.54 -7.18
CA LEU A 726 -19.87 25.12 -5.87
C LEU A 726 -20.92 26.03 -5.22
N ASN A 727 -22.06 25.46 -4.82
CA ASN A 727 -22.60 25.72 -3.48
C ASN A 727 -23.57 24.60 -3.05
N ASN A 728 -23.26 23.97 -1.92
CA ASN A 728 -24.12 23.10 -1.11
C ASN A 728 -24.84 21.91 -1.79
N ASN A 729 -24.23 20.72 -1.67
CA ASN A 729 -24.92 19.46 -1.34
C ASN A 729 -26.12 19.00 -2.21
N ARG A 730 -26.18 19.29 -3.51
CA ARG A 730 -27.19 18.67 -4.40
C ARG A 730 -26.54 18.07 -5.65
N LEU A 731 -26.68 16.74 -5.79
CA LEU A 731 -26.35 15.97 -6.98
C LEU A 731 -27.51 16.10 -7.97
N THR A 732 -27.26 16.65 -9.16
CA THR A 732 -28.19 16.56 -10.30
C THR A 732 -27.58 15.66 -11.38
N TYR A 733 -28.22 14.51 -11.53
CA TYR A 733 -28.15 13.51 -12.61
C TYR A 733 -26.84 12.70 -12.81
N PHE A 734 -26.90 11.41 -12.45
CA PHE A 734 -26.10 10.35 -13.08
C PHE A 734 -26.72 10.01 -14.44
N PHE A 735 -26.06 10.33 -15.55
CA PHE A 735 -26.52 9.93 -16.89
C PHE A 735 -25.58 8.90 -17.53
N PRO A 736 -26.12 7.95 -18.31
CA PRO A 736 -25.44 6.73 -18.72
C PRO A 736 -24.20 7.04 -19.56
N ILE A 737 -23.04 6.57 -19.09
CA ILE A 737 -21.81 6.52 -19.88
C ILE A 737 -21.91 5.24 -20.72
N LYS A 738 -21.94 5.37 -22.05
CA LYS A 738 -21.88 4.21 -22.96
C LYS A 738 -20.55 3.48 -22.72
N THR A 739 -20.62 2.22 -22.32
CA THR A 739 -19.44 1.36 -22.06
C THR A 739 -19.54 0.13 -22.97
N ASP A 740 -18.66 0.05 -23.96
CA ASP A 740 -18.46 -1.14 -24.78
C ASP A 740 -17.02 -1.68 -24.62
N PHE A 741 -16.94 -3.00 -24.75
CA PHE A 741 -15.93 -4.02 -24.45
C PHE A 741 -14.42 -3.68 -24.54
N LEU A 742 -13.66 -4.02 -23.48
CA LEU A 742 -12.70 -5.16 -23.46
C LEU A 742 -12.13 -5.44 -22.07
N SER A 743 -11.89 -6.74 -21.86
CA SER A 743 -11.44 -7.46 -20.67
C SER A 743 -10.00 -7.18 -20.24
N VAL A 744 -9.74 -7.24 -18.93
CA VAL A 744 -8.40 -7.44 -18.34
C VAL A 744 -8.18 -8.93 -18.13
N PRO A 745 -7.17 -9.53 -18.76
CA PRO A 745 -6.55 -10.69 -18.13
C PRO A 745 -5.04 -10.72 -18.39
N LEU A 746 -4.20 -10.28 -17.42
CA LEU A 746 -2.87 -10.89 -17.21
C LEU A 746 -2.09 -10.46 -15.94
N ILE A 747 -2.74 -10.46 -14.77
CA ILE A 747 -2.04 -10.78 -13.50
C ILE A 747 -2.76 -11.91 -12.74
N ARG A 748 -4.00 -12.23 -13.14
CA ARG A 748 -4.79 -13.29 -12.51
C ARG A 748 -4.50 -14.68 -13.08
N ALA A 749 -4.13 -14.82 -14.36
CA ALA A 749 -3.98 -16.14 -15.00
C ALA A 749 -2.65 -16.86 -14.73
N LEU A 750 -1.63 -16.16 -14.19
CA LEU A 750 -0.43 -16.82 -13.62
C LEU A 750 -0.53 -16.98 -12.09
N MET A 751 -1.68 -16.65 -11.49
CA MET A 751 -1.93 -16.67 -10.05
C MET A 751 -3.28 -17.29 -9.64
N THR A 752 -3.94 -18.05 -10.51
CA THR A 752 -5.18 -18.77 -10.16
C THR A 752 -5.10 -20.22 -10.57
N GLU A 753 -4.29 -20.97 -9.82
CA GLU A 753 -4.82 -22.13 -9.09
C GLU A 753 -4.48 -21.92 -7.60
N ARG A 754 -5.47 -22.16 -6.73
CA ARG A 754 -5.51 -21.93 -5.26
C ARG A 754 -6.06 -20.61 -4.71
N VAL A 755 -6.89 -19.88 -5.45
CA VAL A 755 -7.92 -19.02 -4.81
C VAL A 755 -9.14 -19.86 -4.46
N SER A 756 -8.90 -20.83 -3.57
CA SER A 756 -9.87 -21.62 -2.82
C SER A 756 -9.21 -22.17 -1.56
N SER A 757 -8.50 -21.32 -0.81
CA SER A 757 -8.11 -21.55 0.61
C SER A 757 -7.38 -20.35 1.27
N GLU A 758 -7.57 -19.12 0.78
CA GLU A 758 -6.88 -17.94 1.31
C GLU A 758 -7.89 -16.83 1.72
N SER A 759 -8.64 -17.09 2.79
CA SER A 759 -9.28 -16.04 3.60
C SER A 759 -8.87 -16.09 5.09
N SER A 760 -7.78 -16.80 5.40
CA SER A 760 -7.21 -16.89 6.75
C SER A 760 -5.70 -16.67 6.76
N ALA A 761 -5.24 -15.42 6.59
CA ALA A 761 -3.92 -14.92 7.05
C ALA A 761 -3.73 -13.45 6.64
N GLN A 762 -4.02 -12.52 7.54
CA GLN A 762 -3.37 -11.20 7.62
C GLN A 762 -3.55 -10.57 9.00
#